data_AF-A0A8S2N380-F1
#
_entry.id   AF-A0A8S2N380-F1
#
_cell.length_a   1.000
_cell.length_b   1.000
_cell.length_c   1.000
_cell.angle_alpha   90.00
_cell.angle_beta   90.00
_cell.angle_gamma   90.00
#
_symmetry.space_group_name_H-M   'P 1'
#
loop_
_entity.id
_entity.type
_entity.pdbx_description
1 polymer ?
#
loop_
_entity_poly.entity_id
_entity_poly.type
_entity_poly.pdbx_seq_one_letter_code
_entity_poly.pdbx_strand_id
1 'polypeptide(L)'
;MGLNFQEMLGMGTDVESWWIYEAMISNMTPPVKLSYTFQQLTDAHLERVIHETFQKNDRTELDLTGNRITDVGAAFLAQALQQNQTVIKLGLAWNKIGDTGAKYLAEALRNNTTLNKLDLWGNEITENGVHYLFEALRYNRVLLELEVGAGIISLNQEKRLKQQDGRIQFSSLFLVKRAVSIQCDANLNAQMKLLNDKKQFRKALELFDEYKDKNIGTLSRFTILQALKSCAQIRDLQRGSTIHRFMSSDMKKNSYILTSLIHLYMQCGDVVRAQSIFEMSEKKTLSMYGAMMKGYVQNKMGKTAIDLFNEIEVPDEFTTTFLFNACAQLENNEALNVTKKIAKEMPKAFQLDHILLTSLLDALIKCGDVISAETLFYNAKKKTLAMYGAMMKGYIKNNMAKKAIDLFNEIRIPDEITTTLLFNACAQLETNEALNRAKKIAKEMPKSFQSDQILLTSLLDGKLGFVHKAKEIFENMIEPDQIGYGAMINTYGLNGMGTQAVELYSQMPTEFIHDAIHVSLLNACSHSGLIDQAHAIFKSVQLKTDKIYTSMIDCLSRGSFLDEAQKLIDEFECHNAPSWPMYMALLAGARNAKNNQISQKVFNRMKKLFPDLTDPITAATILLANSYASSGEIDMASKLRQELVKSRRKKQVGLSWTLINGRVIVSL
;
A
#
# COMPACT_ATOMS: atom_id res chain seq x y z
N MET A 1 26.53 -32.00 2.25
CA MET A 1 27.79 -31.31 2.57
C MET A 1 28.14 -31.67 3.99
N GLY A 2 29.11 -32.58 4.16
CA GLY A 2 29.57 -32.99 5.47
C GLY A 2 30.50 -31.94 6.08
N LEU A 3 30.46 -31.84 7.40
CA LEU A 3 31.57 -31.35 8.19
C LEU A 3 31.97 -32.44 9.18
N ASN A 4 33.28 -32.61 9.29
CA ASN A 4 33.99 -33.78 9.77
C ASN A 4 34.17 -33.74 11.30
N PHE A 5 33.97 -34.88 11.94
CA PHE A 5 33.92 -35.06 13.40
C PHE A 5 35.31 -35.00 14.09
N GLN A 6 36.38 -34.80 13.33
CA GLN A 6 37.77 -34.82 13.81
C GLN A 6 38.34 -33.45 14.21
N GLU A 7 37.66 -32.33 13.91
CA GLU A 7 38.13 -30.99 14.31
C GLU A 7 37.66 -30.55 15.71
N MET A 8 36.79 -31.32 16.37
CA MET A 8 36.37 -31.06 17.76
C MET A 8 37.24 -31.75 18.82
N LEU A 9 38.17 -32.64 18.43
CA LEU A 9 39.06 -33.38 19.34
C LEU A 9 40.29 -32.59 19.81
N GLY A 10 40.12 -31.28 20.01
CA GLY A 10 41.20 -30.34 20.29
C GLY A 10 41.23 -29.74 21.70
N MET A 11 40.56 -30.32 22.71
CA MET A 11 40.76 -29.90 24.11
C MET A 11 40.56 -31.06 25.09
N GLY A 12 41.64 -31.40 25.81
CA GLY A 12 41.61 -31.76 27.23
C GLY A 12 40.89 -33.04 27.64
N THR A 13 41.68 -34.08 27.91
CA THR A 13 41.32 -35.21 28.76
C THR A 13 40.94 -34.75 30.17
N ASP A 14 39.64 -34.70 30.47
CA ASP A 14 39.15 -34.67 31.85
C ASP A 14 38.11 -35.77 32.06
N VAL A 15 38.41 -36.66 33.01
CA VAL A 15 37.59 -37.81 33.42
C VAL A 15 36.23 -37.37 34.01
N GLU A 16 36.07 -36.07 34.30
CA GLU A 16 34.79 -35.45 34.61
C GLU A 16 33.89 -35.19 33.37
N SER A 17 34.28 -35.64 32.18
CA SER A 17 33.43 -35.55 30.99
C SER A 17 32.62 -36.83 30.73
N TRP A 18 32.97 -37.96 31.37
CA TRP A 18 32.43 -39.27 30.99
C TRP A 18 30.98 -39.51 31.47
N TRP A 19 30.63 -39.09 32.68
CA TRP A 19 29.26 -39.03 33.19
C TRP A 19 28.37 -38.01 32.44
N ILE A 20 28.95 -36.90 31.97
CA ILE A 20 28.25 -35.97 31.06
C ILE A 20 28.04 -36.63 29.69
N TYR A 21 28.99 -37.45 29.23
CA TYR A 21 28.88 -38.21 27.99
C TYR A 21 27.83 -39.33 28.07
N GLU A 22 27.73 -40.09 29.17
CA GLU A 22 26.65 -41.08 29.38
C GLU A 22 25.27 -40.41 29.54
N ALA A 23 25.20 -39.27 30.23
CA ALA A 23 23.98 -38.48 30.35
C ALA A 23 23.57 -37.80 29.02
N MET A 24 24.55 -37.46 28.16
CA MET A 24 24.31 -36.98 26.81
C MET A 24 23.88 -38.11 25.88
N ILE A 25 24.51 -39.29 25.93
CA ILE A 25 24.16 -40.44 25.09
C ILE A 25 22.76 -40.98 25.43
N SER A 26 22.39 -41.05 26.72
CA SER A 26 21.01 -41.40 27.13
C SER A 26 19.95 -40.36 26.74
N ASN A 27 20.37 -39.13 26.42
CA ASN A 27 19.50 -38.06 25.90
C ASN A 27 19.64 -37.83 24.39
N MET A 28 20.46 -38.62 23.68
CA MET A 28 20.77 -38.42 22.25
C MET A 28 20.14 -39.44 21.31
N THR A 29 19.51 -40.51 21.79
CA THR A 29 18.59 -41.27 20.93
C THR A 29 17.26 -40.51 20.88
N PRO A 30 16.92 -39.85 19.74
CA PRO A 30 15.62 -39.21 19.61
C PRO A 30 14.54 -40.28 19.79
N PRO A 31 13.41 -39.95 20.44
CA PRO A 31 12.39 -40.94 20.70
C PRO A 31 11.88 -41.50 19.39
N VAL A 32 11.66 -42.82 19.35
CA VAL A 32 11.12 -43.51 18.19
C VAL A 32 9.69 -43.03 18.00
N LYS A 33 9.43 -42.33 16.88
CA LYS A 33 8.09 -41.81 16.56
C LYS A 33 7.33 -42.85 15.74
N LEU A 34 6.22 -43.31 16.27
CA LEU A 34 5.32 -44.27 15.64
C LEU A 34 3.96 -43.60 15.44
N SER A 35 3.63 -43.27 14.19
CA SER A 35 2.43 -42.52 13.82
C SER A 35 1.49 -43.38 13.00
N TYR A 36 0.27 -43.58 13.51
CA TYR A 36 -0.82 -44.29 12.87
C TYR A 36 -2.04 -43.37 12.69
N THR A 37 -1.79 -42.11 12.35
CA THR A 37 -2.83 -41.09 12.26
C THR A 37 -3.78 -41.31 11.08
N PHE A 38 -5.08 -41.10 11.29
CA PHE A 38 -6.13 -41.19 10.27
C PHE A 38 -6.19 -42.52 9.49
N GLN A 39 -5.84 -43.63 10.13
CA GLN A 39 -5.83 -44.96 9.50
C GLN A 39 -7.12 -45.76 9.68
N GLN A 40 -8.17 -45.15 10.24
CA GLN A 40 -9.45 -45.80 10.58
C GLN A 40 -9.32 -46.99 11.56
N LEU A 41 -8.27 -46.98 12.40
CA LEU A 41 -8.06 -48.03 13.40
C LEU A 41 -9.24 -48.08 14.38
N THR A 42 -9.66 -49.30 14.70
CA THR A 42 -10.68 -49.59 15.73
C THR A 42 -10.04 -50.26 16.93
N ASP A 43 -10.79 -50.43 18.02
CA ASP A 43 -10.29 -51.04 19.26
C ASP A 43 -9.63 -52.42 19.04
N ALA A 44 -10.14 -53.21 18.09
CA ALA A 44 -9.59 -54.53 17.73
C ALA A 44 -8.16 -54.47 17.15
N HIS A 45 -7.74 -53.33 16.60
CA HIS A 45 -6.41 -53.16 16.04
C HIS A 45 -5.38 -52.74 17.10
N LEU A 46 -5.84 -52.25 18.26
CA LEU A 46 -4.95 -51.73 19.29
C LEU A 46 -4.10 -52.80 19.95
N GLU A 47 -4.58 -54.04 20.05
CA GLU A 47 -3.81 -55.13 20.67
C GLU A 47 -2.46 -55.35 19.95
N ARG A 48 -2.48 -55.37 18.61
CA ARG A 48 -1.27 -55.51 17.80
C ARG A 48 -0.39 -54.26 17.87
N VAL A 49 -0.98 -53.07 17.78
CA VAL A 49 -0.23 -51.80 17.83
C VAL A 49 0.45 -51.65 19.18
N ILE A 50 -0.24 -51.95 20.28
CA ILE A 50 0.32 -51.94 21.64
C ILE A 50 1.44 -52.97 21.78
N HIS A 51 1.24 -54.21 21.32
CA HIS A 51 2.28 -55.24 21.39
C HIS A 51 3.56 -54.85 20.63
N GLU A 52 3.43 -54.25 19.43
CA GLU A 52 4.56 -53.80 18.62
C GLU A 52 5.26 -52.54 19.19
N THR A 53 4.51 -51.67 19.88
CA THR A 53 5.02 -50.40 20.41
C THR A 53 5.58 -50.54 21.83
N PHE A 54 4.99 -51.38 22.68
CA PHE A 54 5.29 -51.44 24.12
C PHE A 54 6.39 -52.44 24.48
N GLN A 55 6.84 -53.28 23.53
CA GLN A 55 7.98 -54.21 23.69
C GLN A 55 9.35 -53.58 23.36
N LYS A 56 9.39 -52.35 22.84
CA LYS A 56 10.65 -51.68 22.49
C LYS A 56 11.24 -50.99 23.72
N ASN A 57 12.53 -51.21 23.98
CA ASN A 57 13.27 -50.63 25.12
C ASN A 57 13.64 -49.14 24.96
N ASP A 58 13.18 -48.48 23.90
CA ASP A 58 13.51 -47.10 23.56
C ASP A 58 12.36 -46.13 23.86
N ARG A 59 12.69 -44.88 24.23
CA ARG A 59 11.70 -43.82 24.44
C ARG A 59 10.82 -43.66 23.19
N THR A 60 9.51 -43.75 23.32
CA THR A 60 8.58 -43.82 22.18
C THR A 60 7.56 -42.68 22.21
N GLU A 61 7.34 -42.05 21.04
CA GLU A 61 6.21 -41.15 20.79
C GLU A 61 5.18 -41.90 19.93
N LEU A 62 4.01 -42.20 20.49
CA LEU A 62 2.95 -42.92 19.79
C LEU A 62 1.81 -41.95 19.44
N ASP A 63 1.47 -41.84 18.15
CA ASP A 63 0.39 -40.98 17.67
C ASP A 63 -0.71 -41.81 16.99
N LEU A 64 -1.89 -41.82 17.60
CA LEU A 64 -3.11 -42.52 17.18
C LEU A 64 -4.24 -41.54 16.82
N THR A 65 -3.90 -40.30 16.50
CA THR A 65 -4.85 -39.22 16.19
C THR A 65 -5.75 -39.54 14.98
N GLY A 66 -7.04 -39.23 15.06
CA GLY A 66 -7.96 -39.33 13.92
C GLY A 66 -8.46 -40.74 13.59
N ASN A 67 -8.53 -41.62 14.59
CA ASN A 67 -8.99 -43.01 14.42
C ASN A 67 -10.40 -43.21 15.01
N ARG A 68 -10.85 -44.47 15.14
CA ARG A 68 -12.18 -44.84 15.67
C ARG A 68 -12.05 -45.55 17.03
N ILE A 69 -11.10 -45.11 17.84
CA ILE A 69 -10.86 -45.66 19.18
C ILE A 69 -12.00 -45.21 20.11
N THR A 70 -12.61 -46.14 20.82
CA THR A 70 -13.70 -45.86 21.76
C THR A 70 -13.23 -45.98 23.21
N ASP A 71 -14.15 -45.85 24.18
CA ASP A 71 -13.90 -46.12 25.60
C ASP A 71 -13.25 -47.50 25.85
N VAL A 72 -13.57 -48.50 25.02
CA VAL A 72 -13.00 -49.85 25.11
C VAL A 72 -11.52 -49.83 24.74
N GLY A 73 -11.16 -49.16 23.65
CA GLY A 73 -9.77 -48.99 23.25
C GLY A 73 -8.96 -48.12 24.22
N ALA A 74 -9.58 -47.09 24.81
CA ALA A 74 -8.99 -46.30 25.88
C ALA A 74 -8.67 -47.14 27.13
N ALA A 75 -9.53 -48.10 27.49
CA ALA A 75 -9.28 -49.04 28.58
C ALA A 75 -8.06 -49.95 28.31
N PHE A 76 -7.93 -50.48 27.08
CA PHE A 76 -6.77 -51.27 26.70
C PHE A 76 -5.46 -50.47 26.75
N LEU A 77 -5.49 -49.24 26.24
CA LEU A 77 -4.34 -48.33 26.31
C LEU A 77 -3.98 -48.00 27.76
N ALA A 78 -4.97 -47.74 28.62
CA ALA A 78 -4.76 -47.50 30.04
C ALA A 78 -4.07 -48.68 30.74
N GLN A 79 -4.54 -49.92 30.49
CA GLN A 79 -3.92 -51.12 31.04
C GLN A 79 -2.47 -51.29 30.58
N ALA A 80 -2.21 -51.04 29.29
CA ALA A 80 -0.87 -51.11 28.74
C ALA A 80 0.06 -50.05 29.35
N LEU A 81 -0.43 -48.82 29.53
CA LEU A 81 0.33 -47.69 30.10
C LEU A 81 0.75 -47.92 31.56
N GLN A 82 0.06 -48.80 32.30
CA GLN A 82 0.46 -49.16 33.66
C GLN A 82 1.70 -50.07 33.68
N GLN A 83 1.93 -50.85 32.63
CA GLN A 83 3.06 -51.79 32.53
C GLN A 83 4.22 -51.24 31.71
N ASN A 84 3.98 -50.22 30.89
CA ASN A 84 4.97 -49.66 29.99
C ASN A 84 5.79 -48.53 30.62
N GLN A 85 7.10 -48.56 30.37
CA GLN A 85 8.06 -47.59 30.87
C GLN A 85 8.78 -46.83 29.74
N THR A 86 8.26 -46.87 28.51
CA THR A 86 9.00 -46.38 27.34
C THR A 86 8.25 -45.30 26.57
N VAL A 87 6.92 -45.28 26.59
CA VAL A 87 6.13 -44.24 25.95
C VAL A 87 6.21 -42.94 26.74
N ILE A 88 6.64 -41.88 26.05
CA ILE A 88 6.79 -40.53 26.60
C ILE A 88 5.78 -39.54 26.06
N LYS A 89 5.17 -39.82 24.90
CA LYS A 89 4.06 -39.04 24.32
C LYS A 89 3.02 -39.95 23.72
N LEU A 90 1.75 -39.65 23.97
CA LEU A 90 0.61 -40.38 23.43
C LEU A 90 -0.40 -39.41 22.82
N GLY A 91 -0.60 -39.51 21.51
CA GLY A 91 -1.62 -38.77 20.76
C GLY A 91 -2.87 -39.63 20.56
N LEU A 92 -4.00 -39.15 21.06
CA LEU A 92 -5.32 -39.79 20.93
C LEU A 92 -6.38 -38.80 20.43
N ALA A 93 -5.95 -37.68 19.85
CA ALA A 93 -6.87 -36.65 19.39
C ALA A 93 -7.84 -37.18 18.31
N TRP A 94 -9.02 -36.57 18.18
CA TRP A 94 -10.04 -36.93 17.18
C TRP A 94 -10.41 -38.42 17.15
N ASN A 95 -10.70 -39.00 18.32
CA ASN A 95 -11.24 -40.35 18.47
C ASN A 95 -12.65 -40.28 19.11
N LYS A 96 -13.21 -41.43 19.51
CA LYS A 96 -14.54 -41.54 20.13
C LYS A 96 -14.47 -41.90 21.62
N ILE A 97 -13.51 -41.31 22.33
CA ILE A 97 -13.31 -41.55 23.76
C ILE A 97 -14.27 -40.65 24.55
N GLY A 98 -15.12 -41.25 25.37
CA GLY A 98 -16.04 -40.57 26.28
C GLY A 98 -15.51 -40.48 27.72
N ASP A 99 -16.39 -40.10 28.65
CA ASP A 99 -16.04 -39.98 30.08
C ASP A 99 -15.53 -41.28 30.70
N THR A 100 -16.04 -42.42 30.24
CA THR A 100 -15.63 -43.74 30.73
C THR A 100 -14.20 -44.04 30.32
N GLY A 101 -13.84 -43.78 29.06
CA GLY A 101 -12.47 -43.92 28.57
C GLY A 101 -11.51 -42.93 29.24
N ALA A 102 -11.94 -41.69 29.46
CA ALA A 102 -11.18 -40.70 30.21
C ALA A 102 -10.90 -41.15 31.65
N LYS A 103 -11.87 -41.81 32.31
CA LYS A 103 -11.71 -42.40 33.64
C LYS A 103 -10.62 -43.49 33.65
N TYR A 104 -10.64 -44.41 32.69
CA TYR A 104 -9.60 -45.46 32.61
C TYR A 104 -8.20 -44.88 32.39
N LEU A 105 -8.08 -43.91 31.49
CA LEU A 105 -6.81 -43.21 31.27
C LEU A 105 -6.35 -42.47 32.53
N ALA A 106 -7.27 -41.84 33.26
CA ALA A 106 -6.97 -41.20 34.55
C ALA A 106 -6.42 -42.20 35.58
N GLU A 107 -7.03 -43.38 35.71
CA GLU A 107 -6.55 -44.44 36.62
C GLU A 107 -5.13 -44.90 36.26
N ALA A 108 -4.83 -45.07 34.97
CA ALA A 108 -3.47 -45.39 34.52
C ALA A 108 -2.47 -44.25 34.79
N LEU A 109 -2.88 -43.01 34.56
CA LEU A 109 -2.04 -41.84 34.79
C LEU A 109 -1.62 -41.71 36.25
N ARG A 110 -2.47 -42.06 37.24
CA ARG A 110 -2.13 -41.92 38.68
C ARG A 110 -0.75 -42.49 39.04
N ASN A 111 -0.36 -43.60 38.41
CA ASN A 111 0.88 -44.33 38.69
C ASN A 111 1.88 -44.33 37.53
N ASN A 112 1.55 -43.76 36.37
CA ASN A 112 2.47 -43.73 35.23
C ASN A 112 3.64 -42.77 35.48
N THR A 113 4.86 -43.21 35.21
CA THR A 113 6.09 -42.47 35.52
C THR A 113 6.88 -42.02 34.29
N THR A 114 6.35 -42.18 33.08
CA THR A 114 7.11 -41.98 31.83
C THR A 114 6.43 -41.09 30.82
N LEU A 115 5.09 -41.05 30.81
CA LEU A 115 4.30 -40.26 29.88
C LEU A 115 4.36 -38.78 30.26
N ASN A 116 5.01 -38.00 29.40
CA ASN A 116 5.18 -36.56 29.59
C ASN A 116 4.12 -35.74 28.85
N LYS A 117 3.56 -36.27 27.76
CA LYS A 117 2.49 -35.63 26.98
C LYS A 117 1.36 -36.59 26.67
N LEU A 118 0.13 -36.18 26.95
CA LEU A 118 -1.08 -36.87 26.53
C LEU A 118 -2.00 -35.89 25.81
N ASP A 119 -2.39 -36.24 24.58
CA ASP A 119 -3.34 -35.46 23.79
C ASP A 119 -4.64 -36.25 23.58
N LEU A 120 -5.74 -35.73 24.14
CA LEU A 120 -7.11 -36.23 24.04
C LEU A 120 -8.03 -35.23 23.32
N TRP A 121 -7.47 -34.29 22.55
CA TRP A 121 -8.22 -33.26 21.84
C TRP A 121 -9.32 -33.84 20.92
N GLY A 122 -10.47 -33.20 20.79
CA GLY A 122 -11.50 -33.64 19.84
C GLY A 122 -12.13 -35.02 20.10
N ASN A 123 -12.17 -35.47 21.35
CA ASN A 123 -12.90 -36.66 21.80
C ASN A 123 -14.27 -36.32 22.44
N GLU A 124 -15.09 -37.32 22.77
CA GLU A 124 -16.42 -37.19 23.38
C GLU A 124 -16.38 -37.04 24.93
N ILE A 125 -15.30 -36.47 25.47
CA ILE A 125 -15.06 -36.31 26.91
C ILE A 125 -15.81 -35.07 27.43
N THR A 126 -16.68 -35.26 28.42
CA THR A 126 -17.43 -34.21 29.11
C THR A 126 -16.71 -33.73 30.39
N GLU A 127 -17.34 -32.85 31.16
CA GLU A 127 -16.81 -32.35 32.42
C GLU A 127 -16.51 -33.46 33.43
N ASN A 128 -17.27 -34.56 33.41
CA ASN A 128 -17.05 -35.70 34.29
C ASN A 128 -15.74 -36.43 33.94
N GLY A 129 -15.49 -36.67 32.66
CA GLY A 129 -14.25 -37.28 32.19
C GLY A 129 -13.03 -36.40 32.44
N VAL A 130 -13.18 -35.08 32.23
CA VAL A 130 -12.16 -34.08 32.60
C VAL A 130 -11.87 -34.12 34.10
N HIS A 131 -12.91 -34.19 34.95
CA HIS A 131 -12.75 -34.28 36.40
C HIS A 131 -11.90 -35.49 36.82
N TYR A 132 -12.14 -36.67 36.24
CA TYR A 132 -11.34 -37.87 36.53
C TYR A 132 -9.85 -37.65 36.17
N LEU A 133 -9.56 -37.09 35.00
CA LEU A 133 -8.19 -36.81 34.55
C LEU A 133 -7.49 -35.80 35.48
N PHE A 134 -8.18 -34.75 35.92
CA PHE A 134 -7.63 -33.79 36.88
C PHE A 134 -7.42 -34.38 38.28
N GLU A 135 -8.31 -35.26 38.72
CA GLU A 135 -8.14 -35.96 40.00
C GLU A 135 -6.89 -36.84 39.97
N ALA A 136 -6.62 -37.51 38.85
CA ALA A 136 -5.42 -38.32 38.67
C ALA A 136 -4.12 -37.50 38.66
N LEU A 137 -4.15 -36.29 38.10
CA LEU A 137 -3.02 -35.35 38.10
C LEU A 137 -2.61 -34.88 39.51
N ARG A 138 -3.45 -35.07 40.53
CA ARG A 138 -3.04 -34.83 41.93
C ARG A 138 -1.94 -35.80 42.38
N TYR A 139 -1.85 -36.96 41.74
CA TYR A 139 -0.93 -38.04 42.07
C TYR A 139 0.19 -38.18 41.04
N ASN A 140 -0.11 -37.95 39.75
CA ASN A 140 0.89 -37.99 38.68
C ASN A 140 1.80 -36.74 38.71
N ARG A 141 3.12 -36.95 38.72
CA ARG A 141 4.12 -35.86 38.74
C ARG A 141 4.96 -35.75 37.46
N VAL A 142 4.70 -36.61 36.48
CA VAL A 142 5.54 -36.77 35.29
C VAL A 142 4.88 -36.17 34.05
N LEU A 143 3.56 -36.21 33.96
CA LEU A 143 2.81 -35.61 32.86
C LEU A 143 3.00 -34.09 32.90
N LEU A 144 3.63 -33.55 31.86
CA LEU A 144 3.95 -32.13 31.70
C LEU A 144 2.90 -31.41 30.86
N GLU A 145 2.25 -32.14 29.97
CA GLU A 145 1.31 -31.61 29.01
C GLU A 145 0.12 -32.56 28.87
N LEU A 146 -1.07 -32.05 29.22
CA LEU A 146 -2.33 -32.73 29.02
C LEU A 146 -3.22 -31.84 28.15
N GLU A 147 -3.61 -32.35 26.98
CA GLU A 147 -4.56 -31.69 26.09
C GLU A 147 -5.89 -32.46 26.19
N VAL A 148 -6.96 -31.83 26.68
CA VAL A 148 -8.29 -32.46 26.80
C VAL A 148 -9.32 -31.42 26.37
N GLY A 149 -10.08 -31.72 25.32
CA GLY A 149 -10.88 -30.70 24.64
C GLY A 149 -10.00 -29.55 24.09
N ALA A 150 -10.58 -28.49 23.54
CA ALA A 150 -9.81 -27.41 22.88
C ALA A 150 -9.01 -26.51 23.84
N GLY A 151 -7.99 -27.06 24.49
CA GLY A 151 -7.00 -26.35 25.31
C GLY A 151 -5.80 -27.26 25.69
N ILE A 152 -4.61 -26.64 25.82
CA ILE A 152 -3.36 -27.27 26.27
C ILE A 152 -3.09 -26.82 27.70
N ILE A 153 -2.90 -27.76 28.63
CA ILE A 153 -2.45 -27.43 30.00
C ILE A 153 -0.94 -27.66 30.07
N SER A 154 -0.16 -26.58 30.10
CA SER A 154 1.29 -26.65 30.37
C SER A 154 1.50 -26.64 31.88
N LEU A 155 1.88 -27.79 32.46
CA LEU A 155 1.94 -27.99 33.92
C LEU A 155 3.18 -27.38 34.62
N ASN A 156 4.00 -26.61 33.91
CA ASN A 156 5.22 -26.07 34.49
C ASN A 156 5.08 -24.59 34.89
N GLN A 157 4.76 -24.42 36.19
CA GLN A 157 4.81 -23.22 37.05
C GLN A 157 3.47 -22.51 37.37
N GLU A 158 2.56 -23.24 38.03
CA GLU A 158 1.60 -22.72 39.03
C GLU A 158 1.74 -23.51 40.35
N LYS A 159 2.98 -23.67 40.85
CA LYS A 159 3.21 -24.27 42.18
C LYS A 159 2.50 -23.39 43.25
N ARG A 160 1.58 -23.96 44.02
CA ARG A 160 1.08 -23.48 45.35
C ARG A 160 -0.20 -22.60 45.41
N LEU A 161 -1.29 -22.97 44.76
CA LEU A 161 -2.63 -22.52 45.17
C LEU A 161 -3.44 -23.71 45.73
N LYS A 162 -2.86 -24.43 46.71
CA LYS A 162 -3.12 -24.32 48.16
C LYS A 162 -4.44 -24.98 48.53
N GLN A 163 -4.40 -26.27 48.89
CA GLN A 163 -4.40 -26.69 50.30
C GLN A 163 -5.53 -26.05 51.12
N GLN A 164 -6.47 -26.94 51.49
CA GLN A 164 -7.39 -26.86 52.62
C GLN A 164 -8.69 -26.07 52.45
N ASP A 165 -9.76 -26.85 52.58
CA ASP A 165 -11.14 -26.55 52.96
C ASP A 165 -12.02 -25.63 52.09
N GLY A 166 -13.01 -26.30 51.47
CA GLY A 166 -14.40 -25.88 51.48
C GLY A 166 -14.78 -24.64 50.66
N ARG A 167 -14.58 -24.66 49.33
CA ARG A 167 -15.16 -23.63 48.40
C ARG A 167 -15.04 -24.03 46.91
N ILE A 168 -15.38 -25.26 46.54
CA ILE A 168 -15.53 -25.62 45.11
C ILE A 168 -16.97 -25.29 44.70
N GLN A 169 -17.27 -24.00 44.49
CA GLN A 169 -18.51 -23.56 43.83
C GLN A 169 -18.24 -22.32 42.97
N PHE A 170 -18.71 -22.37 41.72
CA PHE A 170 -18.85 -21.28 40.72
C PHE A 170 -17.64 -20.77 39.90
N SER A 171 -16.38 -21.15 40.15
CA SER A 171 -15.25 -20.66 39.34
C SER A 171 -14.98 -21.42 38.03
N SER A 172 -15.41 -22.68 37.93
CA SER A 172 -15.15 -23.55 36.76
C SER A 172 -15.93 -23.13 35.50
N LEU A 173 -17.21 -22.76 35.64
CA LEU A 173 -18.04 -22.32 34.51
C LEU A 173 -17.56 -20.98 33.91
N PHE A 174 -16.99 -20.10 34.73
CA PHE A 174 -16.42 -18.82 34.31
C PHE A 174 -15.08 -18.99 33.58
N LEU A 175 -14.26 -19.95 34.03
CA LEU A 175 -12.99 -20.29 33.38
C LEU A 175 -13.19 -21.02 32.05
N VAL A 176 -14.19 -21.90 31.95
CA VAL A 176 -14.52 -22.61 30.69
C VAL A 176 -15.10 -21.65 29.64
N LYS A 177 -16.04 -20.76 30.00
CA LYS A 177 -16.51 -19.70 29.07
C LYS A 177 -15.40 -18.73 28.65
N ARG A 178 -14.50 -18.38 29.56
CA ARG A 178 -13.35 -17.52 29.28
C ARG A 178 -12.31 -18.23 28.41
N ALA A 179 -12.06 -19.53 28.61
CA ALA A 179 -11.13 -20.31 27.80
C ALA A 179 -11.65 -20.52 26.36
N VAL A 180 -12.92 -20.87 26.17
CA VAL A 180 -13.57 -20.95 24.85
C VAL A 180 -13.52 -19.60 24.14
N SER A 181 -13.79 -18.51 24.85
CA SER A 181 -13.69 -17.17 24.28
C SER A 181 -12.26 -16.73 23.94
N ILE A 182 -11.24 -17.17 24.69
CA ILE A 182 -9.82 -16.89 24.43
C ILE A 182 -9.34 -17.71 23.22
N GLN A 183 -9.76 -18.97 23.10
CA GLN A 183 -9.45 -19.88 21.97
C GLN A 183 -10.01 -19.35 20.65
N CYS A 184 -11.27 -18.93 20.65
CA CYS A 184 -11.94 -18.38 19.49
C CYS A 184 -11.37 -16.99 19.10
N ASP A 185 -10.93 -16.19 20.07
CA ASP A 185 -10.27 -14.90 19.82
C ASP A 185 -8.84 -15.07 19.29
N ALA A 186 -8.08 -16.08 19.75
CA ALA A 186 -6.75 -16.39 19.22
C ALA A 186 -6.81 -16.85 17.74
N ASN A 187 -7.79 -17.68 17.38
CA ASN A 187 -8.04 -18.09 16.01
C ASN A 187 -8.47 -16.89 15.13
N LEU A 188 -9.37 -16.04 15.64
CA LEU A 188 -9.77 -14.80 14.97
C LEU A 188 -8.56 -13.89 14.71
N ASN A 189 -7.72 -13.64 15.71
CA ASN A 189 -6.51 -12.82 15.57
C ASN A 189 -5.57 -13.37 14.48
N ALA A 190 -5.35 -14.68 14.43
CA ALA A 190 -4.51 -15.31 13.41
C ALA A 190 -5.09 -15.14 12.00
N GLN A 191 -6.40 -15.33 11.83
CA GLN A 191 -7.10 -15.15 10.56
C GLN A 191 -7.12 -13.69 10.11
N MET A 192 -7.42 -12.76 11.02
CA MET A 192 -7.37 -11.32 10.75
C MET A 192 -5.97 -10.87 10.37
N LYS A 193 -4.93 -11.37 11.05
CA LYS A 193 -3.53 -11.10 10.69
C LYS A 193 -3.22 -11.59 9.27
N LEU A 194 -3.60 -12.81 8.93
CA LEU A 194 -3.41 -13.37 7.58
C LEU A 194 -4.12 -12.54 6.51
N LEU A 195 -5.36 -12.13 6.75
CA LEU A 195 -6.13 -11.29 5.83
C LEU A 195 -5.51 -9.90 5.68
N ASN A 196 -5.03 -9.31 6.79
CA ASN A 196 -4.32 -8.03 6.78
C ASN A 196 -3.00 -8.12 6.00
N ASP A 197 -2.24 -9.20 6.14
CA ASP A 197 -0.98 -9.41 5.43
C ASP A 197 -1.23 -9.62 3.92
N LYS A 198 -2.39 -10.19 3.54
CA LYS A 198 -2.88 -10.27 2.16
C LYS A 198 -3.55 -8.98 1.65
N LYS A 199 -3.53 -7.88 2.42
CA LYS A 199 -4.21 -6.60 2.13
C LYS A 199 -5.74 -6.70 1.95
N GLN A 200 -6.37 -7.76 2.44
CA GLN A 200 -7.81 -8.00 2.38
C GLN A 200 -8.53 -7.40 3.62
N PHE A 201 -8.38 -6.09 3.81
CA PHE A 201 -8.82 -5.40 5.04
C PHE A 201 -10.33 -5.41 5.28
N ARG A 202 -11.16 -5.36 4.22
CA ARG A 202 -12.62 -5.41 4.34
C ARG A 202 -13.09 -6.76 4.90
N LYS A 203 -12.59 -7.86 4.33
CA LYS A 203 -12.87 -9.23 4.79
C LYS A 203 -12.42 -9.46 6.24
N ALA A 204 -11.28 -8.89 6.63
CA ALA A 204 -10.82 -8.96 8.01
C ALA A 204 -11.81 -8.29 8.99
N LEU A 205 -12.45 -7.19 8.57
CA LEU A 205 -13.43 -6.48 9.39
C LEU A 205 -14.82 -7.11 9.38
N GLU A 206 -15.23 -7.72 8.27
CA GLU A 206 -16.44 -8.56 8.21
C GLU A 206 -16.34 -9.71 9.22
N LEU A 207 -15.20 -10.42 9.21
CA LEU A 207 -14.91 -11.49 10.17
C LEU A 207 -14.91 -10.99 11.62
N PHE A 208 -14.39 -9.77 11.85
CA PHE A 208 -14.40 -9.14 13.16
C PHE A 208 -15.83 -8.81 13.65
N ASP A 209 -16.68 -8.27 12.78
CA ASP A 209 -18.05 -7.90 13.14
C ASP A 209 -18.91 -9.13 13.43
N GLU A 210 -18.80 -10.18 12.60
CA GLU A 210 -19.49 -11.46 12.83
C GLU A 210 -19.16 -12.06 14.21
N TYR A 211 -17.92 -11.85 14.66
CA TYR A 211 -17.45 -12.35 15.94
C TYR A 211 -17.83 -11.45 17.12
N LYS A 212 -17.78 -10.13 16.91
CA LYS A 212 -18.16 -9.12 17.90
C LYS A 212 -19.62 -9.27 18.32
N ASP A 213 -20.51 -9.55 17.38
CA ASP A 213 -21.94 -9.72 17.66
C ASP A 213 -22.26 -11.01 18.42
N LYS A 214 -21.36 -12.02 18.37
CA LYS A 214 -21.52 -13.31 19.05
C LYS A 214 -20.87 -13.39 20.43
N ASN A 215 -19.87 -12.55 20.73
CA ASN A 215 -19.08 -12.62 21.97
C ASN A 215 -18.93 -11.23 22.62
N ILE A 216 -19.97 -10.79 23.32
CA ILE A 216 -19.99 -9.51 24.05
C ILE A 216 -19.13 -9.63 25.32
N GLY A 217 -17.87 -9.17 25.26
CA GLY A 217 -17.08 -8.82 26.47
C GLY A 217 -15.64 -9.32 26.58
N THR A 218 -15.10 -10.06 25.61
CA THR A 218 -13.86 -10.85 25.78
C THR A 218 -12.86 -10.80 24.62
N LEU A 219 -12.95 -9.78 23.74
CA LEU A 219 -11.97 -9.59 22.67
C LEU A 219 -10.59 -9.28 23.24
N SER A 220 -9.53 -9.95 22.76
CA SER A 220 -8.18 -9.64 23.23
C SER A 220 -7.67 -8.32 22.65
N ARG A 221 -6.69 -7.75 23.34
CA ARG A 221 -5.91 -6.61 22.85
C ARG A 221 -5.33 -6.84 21.44
N PHE A 222 -4.96 -8.08 21.09
CA PHE A 222 -4.31 -8.36 19.81
C PHE A 222 -5.31 -8.34 18.65
N THR A 223 -6.50 -8.93 18.85
CA THR A 223 -7.60 -8.85 17.89
C THR A 223 -8.03 -7.42 17.65
N ILE A 224 -8.15 -6.62 18.71
CA ILE A 224 -8.46 -5.19 18.62
C ILE A 224 -7.39 -4.44 17.82
N LEU A 225 -6.10 -4.71 18.06
CA LEU A 225 -5.01 -4.10 17.28
C LEU A 225 -5.10 -4.46 15.79
N GLN A 226 -5.44 -5.72 15.44
CA GLN A 226 -5.67 -6.11 14.05
C GLN A 226 -6.87 -5.38 13.43
N ALA A 227 -7.98 -5.28 14.16
CA ALA A 227 -9.17 -4.58 13.72
C ALA A 227 -8.89 -3.08 13.49
N LEU A 228 -8.21 -2.42 14.43
CA LEU A 228 -7.80 -1.02 14.28
C LEU A 228 -6.87 -0.82 13.07
N LYS A 229 -5.92 -1.75 12.85
CA LYS A 229 -5.05 -1.74 11.67
C LYS A 229 -5.89 -1.82 10.38
N SER A 230 -6.84 -2.74 10.30
CA SER A 230 -7.72 -2.87 9.13
C SER A 230 -8.54 -1.60 8.92
N CYS A 231 -9.17 -1.06 9.97
CA CYS A 231 -9.94 0.19 9.92
C CYS A 231 -9.11 1.37 9.42
N ALA A 232 -7.85 1.48 9.89
CA ALA A 232 -6.95 2.54 9.44
C ALA A 232 -6.64 2.44 7.94
N GLN A 233 -6.37 1.22 7.44
CA GLN A 233 -6.05 1.02 6.03
C GLN A 233 -7.22 1.37 5.09
N ILE A 234 -8.46 1.08 5.49
CA ILE A 234 -9.66 1.43 4.70
C ILE A 234 -10.27 2.80 5.05
N ARG A 235 -9.68 3.52 6.01
CA ARG A 235 -10.18 4.82 6.53
C ARG A 235 -11.61 4.76 7.07
N ASP A 236 -11.98 3.67 7.73
CA ASP A 236 -13.30 3.47 8.33
C ASP A 236 -13.35 4.04 9.75
N LEU A 237 -13.65 5.34 9.82
CA LEU A 237 -13.75 6.08 11.08
C LEU A 237 -14.93 5.61 11.95
N GLN A 238 -16.04 5.19 11.33
CA GLN A 238 -17.23 4.79 12.07
C GLN A 238 -16.98 3.50 12.85
N ARG A 239 -16.46 2.46 12.18
CA ARG A 239 -16.15 1.19 12.83
C ARG A 239 -15.03 1.35 13.84
N GLY A 240 -13.98 2.12 13.50
CA GLY A 240 -12.88 2.46 14.41
C GLY A 240 -13.33 3.18 15.69
N SER A 241 -14.20 4.19 15.58
CA SER A 241 -14.74 4.91 16.74
C SER A 241 -15.64 4.04 17.63
N THR A 242 -16.38 3.13 17.00
CA THR A 242 -17.22 2.15 17.68
C THR A 242 -16.35 1.22 18.52
N ILE A 243 -15.29 0.64 17.92
CA ILE A 243 -14.31 -0.20 18.61
C ILE A 243 -13.67 0.57 19.78
N HIS A 244 -13.23 1.80 19.57
CA HIS A 244 -12.64 2.64 20.63
C HIS A 244 -13.60 2.85 21.82
N ARG A 245 -14.89 3.08 21.55
CA ARG A 245 -15.91 3.26 22.60
C ARG A 245 -16.09 1.98 23.43
N PHE A 246 -16.09 0.81 22.78
CA PHE A 246 -16.30 -0.50 23.41
C PHE A 246 -15.10 -1.03 24.22
N MET A 247 -13.92 -0.41 24.12
CA MET A 247 -12.75 -0.85 24.90
C MET A 247 -12.90 -0.60 26.39
N SER A 248 -12.40 -1.54 27.21
CA SER A 248 -12.31 -1.38 28.66
C SER A 248 -11.32 -0.27 29.07
N SER A 249 -11.48 0.27 30.27
CA SER A 249 -10.58 1.29 30.83
C SER A 249 -9.12 0.85 30.84
N ASP A 250 -8.85 -0.43 31.12
CA ASP A 250 -7.49 -0.98 31.19
C ASP A 250 -6.84 -1.08 29.80
N MET A 251 -7.63 -1.40 28.77
CA MET A 251 -7.14 -1.38 27.38
C MET A 251 -6.79 0.03 26.92
N LYS A 252 -7.55 1.04 27.37
CA LYS A 252 -7.30 2.46 27.08
C LYS A 252 -6.06 3.02 27.78
N LYS A 253 -5.42 2.26 28.69
CA LYS A 253 -4.13 2.62 29.28
C LYS A 253 -2.94 1.96 28.56
N ASN A 254 -3.19 1.01 27.66
CA ASN A 254 -2.12 0.27 27.00
C ASN A 254 -1.48 1.12 25.89
N SER A 255 -0.15 1.31 25.97
CA SER A 255 0.60 2.15 25.04
C SER A 255 0.50 1.71 23.57
N TYR A 256 0.44 0.40 23.29
CA TYR A 256 0.29 -0.12 21.93
C TYR A 256 -1.09 0.17 21.35
N ILE A 257 -2.14 -0.01 22.14
CA ILE A 257 -3.53 0.30 21.73
C ILE A 257 -3.67 1.80 21.46
N LEU A 258 -3.18 2.64 22.37
CA LEU A 258 -3.18 4.08 22.21
C LEU A 258 -2.43 4.52 20.94
N THR A 259 -1.25 3.94 20.67
CA THR A 259 -0.49 4.21 19.45
C THR A 259 -1.27 3.81 18.19
N SER A 260 -1.95 2.65 18.19
CA SER A 260 -2.80 2.22 17.07
C SER A 260 -4.05 3.07 16.89
N LEU A 261 -4.67 3.54 17.98
CA LEU A 261 -5.78 4.48 17.92
C LEU A 261 -5.36 5.83 17.34
N ILE A 262 -4.23 6.38 17.78
CA ILE A 262 -3.63 7.58 17.18
C ILE A 262 -3.44 7.37 15.68
N HIS A 263 -2.84 6.25 15.27
CA HIS A 263 -2.65 5.94 13.86
C HIS A 263 -3.96 5.89 13.08
N LEU A 264 -4.99 5.22 13.62
CA LEU A 264 -6.33 5.14 13.01
C LEU A 264 -6.94 6.53 12.80
N TYR A 265 -7.04 7.33 13.87
CA TYR A 265 -7.70 8.64 13.81
C TYR A 265 -6.95 9.60 12.88
N MET A 266 -5.62 9.62 12.94
CA MET A 266 -4.80 10.39 12.00
C MET A 266 -5.01 9.96 10.55
N GLN A 267 -5.03 8.66 10.27
CA GLN A 267 -5.22 8.12 8.92
C GLN A 267 -6.62 8.42 8.36
N CYS A 268 -7.62 8.58 9.24
CA CYS A 268 -8.99 8.99 8.89
C CYS A 268 -9.19 10.51 8.83
N GLY A 269 -8.17 11.31 9.18
CA GLY A 269 -8.23 12.77 9.18
C GLY A 269 -8.81 13.41 10.45
N ASP A 270 -9.11 12.63 11.49
CA ASP A 270 -9.63 13.12 12.77
C ASP A 270 -8.50 13.46 13.74
N VAL A 271 -7.80 14.54 13.43
CA VAL A 271 -6.58 14.96 14.15
C VAL A 271 -6.87 15.31 15.61
N VAL A 272 -8.02 15.92 15.89
CA VAL A 272 -8.40 16.38 17.24
C VAL A 272 -8.54 15.20 18.21
N ARG A 273 -9.20 14.11 17.79
CA ARG A 273 -9.30 12.91 18.63
C ARG A 273 -7.95 12.24 18.83
N ALA A 274 -7.10 12.21 17.81
CA ALA A 274 -5.75 11.68 17.95
C ALA A 274 -4.91 12.48 18.98
N GLN A 275 -4.97 13.81 18.92
CA GLN A 275 -4.33 14.71 19.88
C GLN A 275 -4.83 14.49 21.30
N SER A 276 -6.16 14.43 21.49
CA SER A 276 -6.76 14.18 22.80
C SER A 276 -6.28 12.85 23.41
N ILE A 277 -6.20 11.78 22.61
CA ILE A 277 -5.69 10.47 23.06
C ILE A 277 -4.21 10.55 23.45
N PHE A 278 -3.41 11.30 22.68
CA PHE A 278 -1.99 11.50 22.96
C PHE A 278 -1.75 12.31 24.24
N GLU A 279 -2.53 13.38 24.45
CA GLU A 279 -2.45 14.23 25.64
C GLU A 279 -2.89 13.50 26.91
N MET A 280 -3.96 12.71 26.84
CA MET A 280 -4.48 11.89 27.94
C MET A 280 -3.54 10.75 28.36
N SER A 281 -2.53 10.41 27.57
CA SER A 281 -1.55 9.38 27.92
C SER A 281 -0.60 9.86 29.02
N GLU A 282 -0.60 9.16 30.15
CA GLU A 282 0.29 9.42 31.30
C GLU A 282 1.78 9.29 30.93
N LYS A 283 2.12 8.36 30.03
CA LYS A 283 3.49 8.14 29.54
C LYS A 283 3.50 8.12 28.01
N LYS A 284 4.03 9.19 27.42
CA LYS A 284 4.21 9.32 25.97
C LYS A 284 5.45 8.53 25.55
N THR A 285 5.27 7.49 24.74
CA THR A 285 6.38 6.69 24.21
C THR A 285 6.85 7.25 22.87
N LEU A 286 8.11 6.97 22.47
CA LEU A 286 8.61 7.35 21.14
C LEU A 286 7.71 6.83 20.01
N SER A 287 7.11 5.64 20.17
CA SER A 287 6.16 5.10 19.19
C SER A 287 4.90 5.96 19.05
N MET A 288 4.41 6.58 20.14
CA MET A 288 3.29 7.51 20.09
C MET A 288 3.67 8.81 19.37
N TYR A 289 4.86 9.37 19.69
CA TYR A 289 5.42 10.52 18.98
C TYR A 289 5.55 10.24 17.48
N GLY A 290 6.12 9.10 17.09
CA GLY A 290 6.24 8.68 15.69
C GLY A 290 4.88 8.52 14.98
N ALA A 291 3.87 7.96 15.66
CA ALA A 291 2.52 7.84 15.11
C ALA A 291 1.84 9.20 14.90
N MET A 292 1.99 10.13 15.86
CA MET A 292 1.49 11.50 15.75
C MET A 292 2.21 12.26 14.62
N MET A 293 3.54 12.23 14.58
CA MET A 293 4.32 12.90 13.54
C MET A 293 3.96 12.39 12.14
N LYS A 294 3.91 11.06 11.95
CA LYS A 294 3.46 10.45 10.70
C LYS A 294 2.07 10.93 10.32
N GLY A 295 1.15 10.97 11.28
CA GLY A 295 -0.22 11.43 11.10
C GLY A 295 -0.31 12.90 10.68
N TYR A 296 0.46 13.78 11.33
CA TYR A 296 0.51 15.20 10.96
C TYR A 296 1.04 15.40 9.54
N VAL A 297 2.12 14.70 9.15
CA VAL A 297 2.65 14.75 7.79
C VAL A 297 1.60 14.29 6.76
N GLN A 298 0.87 13.20 7.05
CA GLN A 298 -0.19 12.71 6.17
C GLN A 298 -1.36 13.70 6.03
N ASN A 299 -1.68 14.43 7.10
CA ASN A 299 -2.74 15.46 7.13
C ASN A 299 -2.24 16.85 6.71
N LYS A 300 -1.05 16.94 6.11
CA LYS A 300 -0.43 18.17 5.64
C LYS A 300 -0.10 19.21 6.73
N MET A 301 0.02 18.79 7.98
CA MET A 301 0.32 19.65 9.14
C MET A 301 1.81 19.60 9.51
N GLY A 302 2.70 19.88 8.55
CA GLY A 302 4.14 19.74 8.73
C GLY A 302 4.73 20.57 9.88
N LYS A 303 4.24 21.79 10.12
CA LYS A 303 4.74 22.65 11.21
C LYS A 303 4.49 22.03 12.59
N THR A 304 3.27 21.56 12.83
CA THR A 304 2.92 20.87 14.08
C THR A 304 3.73 19.60 14.32
N ALA A 305 4.11 18.89 13.24
CA ALA A 305 4.99 17.73 13.35
C ALA A 305 6.42 18.12 13.79
N ILE A 306 6.94 19.26 13.32
CA ILE A 306 8.24 19.81 13.75
C ILE A 306 8.19 20.26 15.20
N ASP A 307 7.13 20.97 15.59
CA ASP A 307 6.94 21.42 16.97
C ASP A 307 6.92 20.23 17.94
N LEU A 308 6.19 19.17 17.57
CA LEU A 308 6.13 17.94 18.37
C LEU A 308 7.48 17.21 18.45
N PHE A 309 8.31 17.25 17.39
CA PHE A 309 9.64 16.65 17.42
C PHE A 309 10.57 17.36 18.42
N ASN A 310 10.43 18.68 18.58
CA ASN A 310 11.24 19.45 19.52
C ASN A 310 10.97 19.10 20.98
N GLU A 311 9.86 18.42 21.30
CA GLU A 311 9.58 17.88 22.63
C GLU A 311 10.34 16.56 22.92
N ILE A 312 10.94 15.94 21.91
CA ILE A 312 11.64 14.66 22.04
C ILE A 312 13.09 14.91 22.47
N GLU A 313 13.48 14.44 23.65
CA GLU A 313 14.85 14.60 24.16
C GLU A 313 15.88 13.78 23.35
N VAL A 314 15.55 12.52 23.03
CA VAL A 314 16.43 11.59 22.30
C VAL A 314 15.65 10.97 21.13
N PRO A 315 15.77 11.53 19.92
CA PRO A 315 15.07 11.01 18.76
C PRO A 315 15.73 9.73 18.21
N ASP A 316 14.90 8.84 17.67
CA ASP A 316 15.30 7.64 16.94
C ASP A 316 15.30 7.87 15.42
N GLU A 317 15.72 6.86 14.64
CA GLU A 317 15.76 6.94 13.18
C GLU A 317 14.35 7.18 12.58
N PHE A 318 13.31 6.61 13.19
CA PHE A 318 11.93 6.71 12.71
C PHE A 318 11.33 8.11 12.90
N THR A 319 11.43 8.67 14.10
CA THR A 319 10.96 10.02 14.43
C THR A 319 11.72 11.08 13.61
N THR A 320 13.03 10.90 13.43
CA THR A 320 13.86 11.78 12.58
C THR A 320 13.44 11.68 11.11
N THR A 321 13.09 10.50 10.61
CA THR A 321 12.55 10.31 9.25
C THR A 321 11.24 11.09 9.07
N PHE A 322 10.33 11.04 10.05
CA PHE A 322 9.08 11.80 9.98
C PHE A 322 9.30 13.31 10.08
N LEU A 323 10.31 13.77 10.84
CA LEU A 323 10.71 15.17 10.84
C LEU A 323 11.14 15.61 9.44
N PHE A 324 12.02 14.86 8.78
CA PHE A 324 12.45 15.23 7.43
C PHE A 324 11.30 15.22 6.43
N ASN A 325 10.37 14.27 6.52
CA ASN A 325 9.15 14.30 5.71
C ASN A 325 8.29 15.54 5.97
N ALA A 326 8.20 16.00 7.22
CA ALA A 326 7.50 17.24 7.58
C ALA A 326 8.19 18.48 6.99
N CYS A 327 9.52 18.56 7.10
CA CYS A 327 10.31 19.63 6.49
C CYS A 327 10.14 19.66 4.97
N ALA A 328 10.22 18.48 4.32
CA ALA A 328 10.02 18.30 2.90
C ALA A 328 8.63 18.77 2.43
N GLN A 329 7.63 18.75 3.31
CA GLN A 329 6.27 19.17 3.02
C GLN A 329 6.08 20.70 3.10
N LEU A 330 6.90 21.40 3.88
CA LEU A 330 6.81 22.85 4.08
C LEU A 330 7.51 23.65 2.97
N GLU A 331 8.54 23.07 2.34
CA GLU A 331 9.28 23.65 1.21
C GLU A 331 9.75 25.10 1.45
N ASN A 332 10.20 25.42 2.67
CA ASN A 332 10.59 26.77 3.06
C ASN A 332 11.97 26.82 3.75
N ASN A 333 12.50 28.04 3.91
CA ASN A 333 13.83 28.25 4.50
C ASN A 333 13.93 27.88 5.99
N GLU A 334 12.83 27.98 6.74
CA GLU A 334 12.78 27.60 8.15
C GLU A 334 12.98 26.08 8.30
N ALA A 335 12.25 25.28 7.51
CA ALA A 335 12.39 23.85 7.42
C ALA A 335 13.78 23.41 6.95
N LEU A 336 14.40 24.17 6.03
CA LEU A 336 15.77 23.93 5.60
C LEU A 336 16.76 24.07 6.77
N ASN A 337 16.61 25.12 7.58
CA ASN A 337 17.48 25.36 8.73
C ASN A 337 17.36 24.24 9.78
N VAL A 338 16.13 23.80 10.08
CA VAL A 338 15.88 22.66 10.96
C VAL A 338 16.53 21.39 10.39
N THR A 339 16.31 21.11 9.12
CA THR A 339 16.87 19.94 8.43
C THR A 339 18.40 19.91 8.51
N LYS A 340 19.06 21.05 8.24
CA LYS A 340 20.52 21.17 8.32
C LYS A 340 21.06 21.06 9.74
N LYS A 341 20.36 21.62 10.72
CA LYS A 341 20.74 21.54 12.13
C LYS A 341 20.75 20.07 12.58
N ILE A 342 19.62 19.39 12.41
CA ILE A 342 19.48 17.99 12.78
C ILE A 342 20.48 17.13 12.00
N ALA A 343 20.69 17.40 10.71
CA ALA A 343 21.64 16.64 9.92
C ALA A 343 23.10 16.72 10.39
N LYS A 344 23.50 17.82 11.04
CA LYS A 344 24.83 17.95 11.67
C LYS A 344 24.91 17.24 13.01
N GLU A 345 23.81 17.20 13.75
CA GLU A 345 23.70 16.60 15.08
C GLU A 345 23.46 15.07 15.02
N MET A 346 23.11 14.52 13.84
CA MET A 346 22.82 13.10 13.66
C MET A 346 23.99 12.18 14.07
N PRO A 347 23.71 11.11 14.84
CA PRO A 347 24.71 10.09 15.15
C PRO A 347 25.30 9.45 13.90
N LYS A 348 26.59 9.08 13.93
CA LYS A 348 27.24 8.37 12.82
C LYS A 348 26.54 7.06 12.44
N ALA A 349 25.90 6.40 13.41
CA ALA A 349 25.12 5.17 13.19
C ALA A 349 23.96 5.39 12.20
N PHE A 350 23.32 6.56 12.21
CA PHE A 350 22.19 6.90 11.35
C PHE A 350 22.58 6.99 9.87
N GLN A 351 23.87 7.17 9.56
CA GLN A 351 24.38 7.16 8.18
C GLN A 351 24.32 5.78 7.51
N LEU A 352 23.96 4.73 8.26
CA LEU A 352 23.72 3.39 7.72
C LEU A 352 22.25 3.17 7.33
N ASP A 353 21.32 4.00 7.84
CA ASP A 353 19.90 3.88 7.54
C ASP A 353 19.56 4.55 6.21
N HIS A 354 19.30 3.73 5.19
CA HIS A 354 18.94 4.20 3.85
C HIS A 354 17.60 4.92 3.78
N ILE A 355 16.63 4.59 4.65
CA ILE A 355 15.32 5.23 4.69
C ILE A 355 15.47 6.66 5.22
N LEU A 356 16.18 6.80 6.34
CA LEU A 356 16.45 8.11 6.92
C LEU A 356 17.22 9.00 5.93
N LEU A 357 18.30 8.49 5.33
CA LEU A 357 19.07 9.23 4.33
C LEU A 357 18.23 9.64 3.11
N THR A 358 17.33 8.77 2.65
CA THR A 358 16.42 9.11 1.53
C THR A 358 15.44 10.23 1.93
N SER A 359 14.91 10.20 3.15
CA SER A 359 14.02 11.28 3.65
C SER A 359 14.75 12.62 3.82
N LEU A 360 16.00 12.59 4.28
CA LEU A 360 16.85 13.78 4.36
C LEU A 360 17.16 14.35 2.96
N LEU A 361 17.46 13.49 1.98
CA LEU A 361 17.64 13.92 0.60
C LEU A 361 16.39 14.63 0.06
N ASP A 362 15.20 14.03 0.22
CA ASP A 362 13.94 14.63 -0.24
C ASP A 362 13.67 15.97 0.45
N ALA A 363 13.95 16.09 1.76
CA ALA A 363 13.80 17.33 2.51
C ALA A 363 14.74 18.43 2.01
N LEU A 364 16.03 18.14 1.81
CA LEU A 364 17.01 19.11 1.29
C LEU A 364 16.63 19.60 -0.10
N ILE A 365 16.27 18.67 -0.99
CA ILE A 365 15.85 18.96 -2.36
C ILE A 365 14.61 19.85 -2.39
N LYS A 366 13.55 19.49 -1.65
CA LYS A 366 12.29 20.23 -1.69
C LYS A 366 12.38 21.59 -1.00
N CYS A 367 13.26 21.74 -0.01
CA CYS A 367 13.56 23.03 0.60
C CYS A 367 14.58 23.87 -0.19
N GLY A 368 15.04 23.40 -1.36
CA GLY A 368 15.82 24.18 -2.33
C GLY A 368 17.34 24.05 -2.24
N ASP A 369 17.89 23.22 -1.34
CA ASP A 369 19.34 22.99 -1.25
C ASP A 369 19.76 21.68 -1.95
N VAL A 370 19.76 21.76 -3.28
CA VAL A 370 20.16 20.63 -4.14
C VAL A 370 21.65 20.29 -3.97
N ILE A 371 22.51 21.27 -3.66
CA ILE A 371 23.98 21.06 -3.56
C ILE A 371 24.32 20.20 -2.33
N SER A 372 23.71 20.51 -1.18
CA SER A 372 23.88 19.67 0.01
C SER A 372 23.31 18.27 -0.21
N ALA A 373 22.20 18.15 -0.94
CA ALA A 373 21.62 16.86 -1.31
C ALA A 373 22.56 16.04 -2.22
N GLU A 374 23.17 16.67 -3.23
CA GLU A 374 24.19 16.04 -4.08
C GLU A 374 25.36 15.52 -3.25
N THR A 375 25.88 16.36 -2.34
CA THR A 375 26.99 15.99 -1.46
C THR A 375 26.64 14.78 -0.60
N LEU A 376 25.44 14.76 -0.02
CA LEU A 376 24.95 13.64 0.78
C LEU A 376 24.80 12.36 -0.05
N PHE A 377 24.24 12.47 -1.26
CA PHE A 377 24.03 11.34 -2.16
C PHE A 377 25.36 10.69 -2.57
N TYR A 378 26.34 11.49 -3.01
CA TYR A 378 27.63 10.96 -3.45
C TYR A 378 28.45 10.37 -2.29
N ASN A 379 28.39 10.96 -1.10
CA ASN A 379 29.07 10.46 0.11
C ASN A 379 28.41 9.22 0.73
N ALA A 380 27.18 8.86 0.33
CA ALA A 380 26.53 7.68 0.86
C ALA A 380 27.27 6.39 0.44
N LYS A 381 27.61 5.55 1.44
CA LYS A 381 28.33 4.28 1.26
C LYS A 381 27.64 3.32 0.29
N LYS A 382 26.30 3.28 0.33
CA LYS A 382 25.47 2.49 -0.57
C LYS A 382 24.27 3.33 -0.99
N LYS A 383 24.09 3.48 -2.30
CA LYS A 383 23.01 4.23 -2.93
C LYS A 383 21.88 3.25 -3.29
N THR A 384 20.68 3.49 -2.78
CA THR A 384 19.49 2.67 -3.11
C THR A 384 18.75 3.29 -4.28
N LEU A 385 17.93 2.50 -4.99
CA LEU A 385 17.06 3.03 -6.06
C LEU A 385 16.13 4.14 -5.56
N ALA A 386 15.69 4.07 -4.30
CA ALA A 386 14.90 5.13 -3.67
C ALA A 386 15.67 6.47 -3.58
N MET A 387 16.98 6.44 -3.28
CA MET A 387 17.83 7.63 -3.28
C MET A 387 18.03 8.19 -4.69
N TYR A 388 18.27 7.32 -5.67
CA TYR A 388 18.35 7.70 -7.09
C TYR A 388 17.04 8.38 -7.53
N GLY A 389 15.89 7.78 -7.23
CA GLY A 389 14.58 8.33 -7.55
C GLY A 389 14.31 9.68 -6.88
N ALA A 390 14.67 9.84 -5.60
CA ALA A 390 14.54 11.12 -4.90
C ALA A 390 15.38 12.23 -5.57
N MET A 391 16.65 11.94 -5.89
CA MET A 391 17.53 12.88 -6.59
C MET A 391 17.04 13.22 -8.00
N MET A 392 16.65 12.22 -8.80
CA MET A 392 16.12 12.44 -10.15
C MET A 392 14.86 13.32 -10.12
N LYS A 393 13.92 13.01 -9.22
CA LYS A 393 12.70 13.82 -9.02
C LYS A 393 13.04 15.25 -8.62
N GLY A 394 14.04 15.41 -7.74
CA GLY A 394 14.56 16.70 -7.34
C GLY A 394 15.12 17.53 -8.49
N TYR A 395 15.93 16.92 -9.34
CA TYR A 395 16.48 17.57 -10.52
C TYR A 395 15.40 17.99 -11.53
N ILE A 396 14.42 17.12 -11.79
CA ILE A 396 13.28 17.42 -12.67
C ILE A 396 12.51 18.64 -12.15
N LYS A 397 12.16 18.67 -10.85
CA LYS A 397 11.46 19.79 -10.22
C LYS A 397 12.23 21.12 -10.33
N ASN A 398 13.56 21.07 -10.25
CA ASN A 398 14.43 22.24 -10.33
C ASN A 398 14.90 22.58 -11.76
N ASN A 399 14.23 22.06 -12.80
CA ASN A 399 14.59 22.29 -14.22
C ASN A 399 16.02 21.85 -14.61
N MET A 400 16.58 20.88 -13.90
CA MET A 400 17.90 20.29 -14.14
C MET A 400 17.80 18.90 -14.79
N ALA A 401 16.89 18.73 -15.76
CA ALA A 401 16.56 17.43 -16.33
C ALA A 401 17.77 16.67 -16.92
N LYS A 402 18.80 17.38 -17.44
CA LYS A 402 20.04 16.74 -17.91
C LYS A 402 20.76 15.97 -16.80
N LYS A 403 20.89 16.55 -15.60
CA LYS A 403 21.48 15.86 -14.43
C LYS A 403 20.66 14.64 -14.02
N ALA A 404 19.32 14.69 -14.14
CA ALA A 404 18.46 13.54 -13.87
C ALA A 404 18.73 12.38 -14.84
N ILE A 405 18.93 12.68 -16.13
CA ILE A 405 19.29 11.68 -17.15
C ILE A 405 20.69 11.12 -16.90
N ASP A 406 21.65 11.98 -16.56
CA ASP A 406 23.03 11.55 -16.25
C ASP A 406 23.03 10.59 -15.05
N LEU A 407 22.29 10.94 -14.00
CA LEU A 407 22.17 10.13 -12.80
C LEU A 407 21.49 8.77 -13.06
N PHE A 408 20.48 8.72 -13.95
CA PHE A 408 19.87 7.46 -14.37
C PHE A 408 20.89 6.49 -15.01
N ASN A 409 21.91 7.02 -15.69
CA ASN A 409 22.89 6.19 -16.38
C ASN A 409 23.87 5.47 -15.45
N GLU A 410 23.97 5.93 -14.21
CA GLU A 410 24.70 5.23 -13.16
C GLU A 410 23.93 4.00 -12.64
N ILE A 411 22.62 3.91 -12.93
CA ILE A 411 21.76 2.82 -12.47
C ILE A 411 21.95 1.59 -13.36
N ARG A 412 22.47 0.51 -12.79
CA ARG A 412 22.70 -0.75 -13.51
C ARG A 412 21.40 -1.50 -13.85
N ILE A 413 20.45 -1.52 -12.91
CA ILE A 413 19.16 -2.20 -13.05
C ILE A 413 18.08 -1.21 -12.61
N PRO A 414 17.45 -0.48 -13.54
CA PRO A 414 16.40 0.46 -13.21
C PRO A 414 15.11 -0.26 -12.81
N ASP A 415 14.37 0.35 -11.90
CA ASP A 415 13.01 -0.03 -11.56
C ASP A 415 11.98 0.82 -12.35
N GLU A 416 10.73 0.47 -12.19
CA GLU A 416 9.54 1.20 -12.65
C GLU A 416 9.61 2.71 -12.40
N ILE A 417 9.92 3.09 -11.17
CA ILE A 417 9.87 4.47 -10.67
C ILE A 417 10.98 5.29 -11.32
N THR A 418 12.21 4.78 -11.31
CA THR A 418 13.37 5.44 -11.93
C THR A 418 13.20 5.56 -13.45
N THR A 419 12.59 4.57 -14.11
CA THR A 419 12.30 4.61 -15.55
C THR A 419 11.23 5.66 -15.88
N THR A 420 10.17 5.73 -15.08
CA THR A 420 9.14 6.80 -15.17
C THR A 420 9.78 8.19 -15.02
N LEU A 421 10.65 8.36 -14.03
CA LEU A 421 11.35 9.64 -13.79
C LEU A 421 12.28 10.01 -14.95
N LEU A 422 12.93 9.02 -15.58
CA LEU A 422 13.71 9.26 -16.80
C LEU A 422 12.83 9.82 -17.92
N PHE A 423 11.67 9.22 -18.18
CA PHE A 423 10.77 9.69 -19.25
C PHE A 423 10.28 11.11 -18.98
N ASN A 424 9.96 11.45 -17.72
CA ASN A 424 9.62 12.82 -17.33
C ASN A 424 10.78 13.79 -17.57
N ALA A 425 12.01 13.40 -17.24
CA ALA A 425 13.20 14.22 -17.52
C ALA A 425 13.43 14.42 -19.02
N CYS A 426 13.25 13.37 -19.83
CA CYS A 426 13.35 13.48 -21.28
C CYS A 426 12.26 14.38 -21.88
N ALA A 427 11.03 14.28 -21.36
CA ALA A 427 9.90 15.11 -21.79
C ALA A 427 10.16 16.60 -21.47
N GLN A 428 10.83 16.89 -20.35
CA GLN A 428 11.18 18.25 -19.95
C GLN A 428 12.32 18.87 -20.79
N LEU A 429 13.27 18.07 -21.29
CA LEU A 429 14.36 18.58 -22.13
C LEU A 429 13.95 18.87 -23.57
N GLU A 430 12.96 18.15 -24.10
CA GLU A 430 12.45 18.28 -25.47
C GLU A 430 13.56 18.19 -26.56
N THR A 431 14.70 17.56 -26.27
CA THR A 431 15.78 17.36 -27.24
C THR A 431 15.68 16.02 -27.95
N ASN A 432 16.07 15.97 -29.23
CA ASN A 432 16.11 14.73 -30.00
C ASN A 432 17.02 13.66 -29.37
N GLU A 433 18.10 14.06 -28.70
CA GLU A 433 19.00 13.15 -27.99
C GLU A 433 18.30 12.48 -26.79
N ALA A 434 17.60 13.25 -25.96
CA ALA A 434 16.86 12.74 -24.82
C ALA A 434 15.71 11.83 -25.26
N LEU A 435 15.02 12.20 -26.34
CA LEU A 435 13.97 11.38 -26.96
C LEU A 435 14.51 10.06 -27.53
N ASN A 436 15.63 10.10 -28.26
CA ASN A 436 16.27 8.90 -28.80
C ASN A 436 16.78 7.97 -27.68
N ARG A 437 17.24 8.54 -26.56
CA ARG A 437 17.63 7.78 -25.38
C ARG A 437 16.44 7.08 -24.73
N ALA A 438 15.35 7.82 -24.50
CA ALA A 438 14.12 7.25 -23.99
C ALA A 438 13.58 6.15 -24.93
N LYS A 439 13.71 6.30 -26.26
CA LYS A 439 13.41 5.26 -27.27
C LYS A 439 14.23 4.00 -27.11
N LYS A 440 15.52 4.12 -26.81
CA LYS A 440 16.39 2.96 -26.59
C LYS A 440 15.97 2.20 -25.33
N ILE A 441 15.81 2.93 -24.22
CA ILE A 441 15.48 2.32 -22.92
C ILE A 441 14.08 1.69 -22.96
N ALA A 442 13.11 2.35 -23.61
CA ALA A 442 11.77 1.81 -23.81
C ALA A 442 11.75 0.47 -24.57
N LYS A 443 12.73 0.21 -25.46
CA LYS A 443 12.88 -1.08 -26.16
C LYS A 443 13.49 -2.17 -25.30
N GLU A 444 14.38 -1.79 -24.37
CA GLU A 444 15.15 -2.71 -23.51
C GLU A 444 14.42 -3.02 -22.18
N MET A 445 13.20 -2.52 -21.98
CA MET A 445 12.47 -2.69 -20.71
C MET A 445 12.07 -4.14 -20.43
N PRO A 446 12.15 -4.59 -19.15
CA PRO A 446 11.64 -5.89 -18.73
C PRO A 446 10.14 -6.05 -19.02
N LYS A 447 9.70 -7.26 -19.38
CA LYS A 447 8.27 -7.58 -19.58
C LYS A 447 7.42 -7.36 -18.32
N SER A 448 8.03 -7.44 -17.13
CA SER A 448 7.33 -7.21 -15.84
C SER A 448 6.76 -5.80 -15.68
N PHE A 449 7.23 -4.81 -16.46
CA PHE A 449 6.72 -3.44 -16.41
C PHE A 449 5.49 -3.21 -17.31
N GLN A 450 5.07 -4.21 -18.08
CA GLN A 450 3.94 -4.07 -19.01
C GLN A 450 2.57 -3.97 -18.33
N SER A 451 2.48 -4.15 -17.00
CA SER A 451 1.23 -4.02 -16.24
C SER A 451 1.13 -2.72 -15.44
N ASP A 452 2.07 -1.80 -15.59
CA ASP A 452 2.12 -0.59 -14.76
C ASP A 452 1.54 0.65 -15.46
N GLN A 453 0.55 1.22 -14.80
CA GLN A 453 -0.19 2.39 -15.24
C GLN A 453 0.58 3.70 -15.11
N ILE A 454 1.45 3.84 -14.11
CA ILE A 454 2.33 5.00 -13.92
C ILE A 454 3.36 5.05 -15.05
N LEU A 455 3.93 3.91 -15.41
CA LEU A 455 4.84 3.83 -16.54
C LEU A 455 4.13 4.16 -17.86
N LEU A 456 2.92 3.61 -18.05
CA LEU A 456 2.06 3.94 -19.19
C LEU A 456 1.83 5.46 -19.29
N THR A 457 1.35 6.11 -18.23
CA THR A 457 1.07 7.56 -18.23
C THR A 457 2.30 8.42 -18.52
N SER A 458 3.48 8.03 -18.03
CA SER A 458 4.74 8.75 -18.33
C SER A 458 5.20 8.60 -19.77
N LEU A 459 5.00 7.43 -20.39
CA LEU A 459 5.29 7.20 -21.81
C LEU A 459 4.31 7.92 -22.73
N LEU A 460 3.08 8.11 -22.24
CA LEU A 460 1.97 8.77 -22.93
C LEU A 460 2.04 10.29 -22.88
N ASP A 461 3.02 10.90 -22.22
CA ASP A 461 3.26 12.33 -22.38
C ASP A 461 3.46 12.62 -23.87
N GLY A 462 2.50 13.33 -24.48
CA GLY A 462 2.40 13.45 -25.93
C GLY A 462 3.61 14.13 -26.57
N LYS A 463 4.45 14.78 -25.76
CA LYS A 463 5.75 15.33 -26.16
C LYS A 463 6.79 14.26 -26.51
N LEU A 464 6.64 13.04 -26.01
CA LEU A 464 7.61 11.95 -26.18
C LEU A 464 7.35 11.09 -27.43
N GLY A 465 6.12 11.02 -27.91
CA GLY A 465 5.74 10.29 -29.12
C GLY A 465 5.88 8.76 -29.04
N PHE A 466 5.82 8.16 -27.85
CA PHE A 466 5.94 6.70 -27.63
C PHE A 466 4.68 5.89 -27.90
N VAL A 467 3.93 6.24 -28.95
CA VAL A 467 2.58 5.69 -29.18
C VAL A 467 2.56 4.16 -29.27
N HIS A 468 3.50 3.56 -30.00
CA HIS A 468 3.56 2.09 -30.16
C HIS A 468 3.89 1.36 -28.86
N LYS A 469 4.84 1.86 -28.06
CA LYS A 469 5.23 1.19 -26.82
C LYS A 469 4.17 1.36 -25.74
N ALA A 470 3.55 2.54 -25.68
CA ALA A 470 2.45 2.78 -24.76
C ALA A 470 1.22 1.94 -25.12
N LYS A 471 0.92 1.75 -26.41
CA LYS A 471 -0.10 0.79 -26.87
C LYS A 471 0.22 -0.64 -26.40
N GLU A 472 1.45 -1.11 -26.57
CA GLU A 472 1.87 -2.44 -26.11
C GLU A 472 1.67 -2.62 -24.59
N ILE A 473 2.00 -1.62 -23.78
CA ILE A 473 1.78 -1.68 -22.32
C ILE A 473 0.28 -1.70 -22.03
N PHE A 474 -0.49 -0.80 -22.63
CA PHE A 474 -1.94 -0.71 -22.45
C PHE A 474 -2.67 -2.02 -22.79
N GLU A 475 -2.32 -2.66 -23.91
CA GLU A 475 -2.92 -3.93 -24.34
C GLU A 475 -2.58 -5.11 -23.40
N ASN A 476 -1.48 -5.02 -22.64
CA ASN A 476 -1.05 -6.04 -21.69
C ASN A 476 -1.55 -5.76 -20.25
N MET A 477 -2.26 -4.65 -20.00
CA MET A 477 -2.83 -4.35 -18.68
C MET A 477 -4.04 -5.25 -18.39
N ILE A 478 -4.08 -5.82 -17.18
CA ILE A 478 -5.14 -6.76 -16.76
C ILE A 478 -6.48 -6.02 -16.58
N GLU A 479 -6.47 -4.76 -16.15
CA GLU A 479 -7.65 -3.88 -16.02
C GLU A 479 -7.23 -2.40 -16.17
N PRO A 480 -7.24 -1.82 -17.39
CA PRO A 480 -6.98 -0.39 -17.56
C PRO A 480 -8.14 0.45 -16.99
N ASP A 481 -7.82 1.44 -16.16
CA ASP A 481 -8.80 2.35 -15.57
C ASP A 481 -9.08 3.58 -16.46
N GLN A 482 -9.95 4.47 -15.99
CA GLN A 482 -10.26 5.74 -16.64
C GLN A 482 -9.02 6.56 -17.03
N ILE A 483 -7.98 6.60 -16.17
CA ILE A 483 -6.77 7.39 -16.39
C ILE A 483 -5.94 6.77 -17.52
N GLY A 484 -5.82 5.44 -17.56
CA GLY A 484 -5.12 4.72 -18.63
C GLY A 484 -5.75 4.97 -20.01
N TYR A 485 -7.06 4.80 -20.13
CA TYR A 485 -7.80 5.08 -21.37
C TYR A 485 -7.70 6.56 -21.77
N GLY A 486 -7.91 7.49 -20.83
CA GLY A 486 -7.84 8.92 -21.08
C GLY A 486 -6.46 9.37 -21.56
N ALA A 487 -5.40 8.82 -20.96
CA ALA A 487 -4.03 9.07 -21.38
C ALA A 487 -3.79 8.56 -22.81
N MET A 488 -4.20 7.31 -23.12
CA MET A 488 -4.02 6.73 -24.46
C MET A 488 -4.74 7.54 -25.55
N ILE A 489 -5.98 7.93 -25.30
CA ILE A 489 -6.79 8.74 -26.23
C ILE A 489 -6.12 10.11 -26.48
N ASN A 490 -5.65 10.76 -25.41
CA ASN A 490 -4.93 12.03 -25.54
C ASN A 490 -3.63 11.88 -26.33
N THR A 491 -2.86 10.82 -26.11
CA THR A 491 -1.62 10.57 -26.85
C THR A 491 -1.88 10.28 -28.33
N TYR A 492 -2.90 9.48 -28.65
CA TYR A 492 -3.33 9.30 -30.03
C TYR A 492 -3.70 10.65 -30.67
N GLY A 493 -4.44 11.51 -29.95
CA GLY A 493 -4.79 12.84 -30.41
C GLY A 493 -3.59 13.75 -30.69
N LEU A 494 -2.64 13.84 -29.76
CA LEU A 494 -1.43 14.66 -29.91
C LEU A 494 -0.50 14.19 -31.04
N ASN A 495 -0.55 12.90 -31.38
CA ASN A 495 0.23 12.31 -32.47
C ASN A 495 -0.55 12.23 -33.80
N GLY A 496 -1.73 12.88 -33.90
CA GLY A 496 -2.53 12.91 -35.12
C GLY A 496 -3.19 11.58 -35.49
N MET A 497 -3.24 10.63 -34.56
CA MET A 497 -3.82 9.29 -34.70
C MET A 497 -5.29 9.26 -34.24
N GLY A 498 -6.09 10.19 -34.74
CA GLY A 498 -7.48 10.39 -34.30
C GLY A 498 -8.39 9.19 -34.55
N THR A 499 -8.17 8.42 -35.62
CA THR A 499 -8.98 7.21 -35.87
C THR A 499 -8.76 6.15 -34.80
N GLN A 500 -7.50 5.92 -34.39
CA GLN A 500 -7.18 5.02 -33.27
C GLN A 500 -7.74 5.52 -31.94
N ALA A 501 -7.78 6.84 -31.73
CA ALA A 501 -8.40 7.43 -30.54
C ALA A 501 -9.91 7.12 -30.47
N VAL A 502 -10.61 7.20 -31.59
CA VAL A 502 -12.05 6.91 -31.70
C VAL A 502 -12.34 5.41 -31.59
N GLU A 503 -11.52 4.56 -32.19
CA GLU A 503 -11.60 3.11 -31.99
C GLU A 503 -11.43 2.73 -30.52
N LEU A 504 -10.42 3.28 -29.83
CA LEU A 504 -10.21 2.99 -28.42
C LEU A 504 -11.36 3.50 -27.53
N TYR A 505 -11.92 4.67 -27.85
CA TYR A 505 -13.10 5.20 -27.15
C TYR A 505 -14.31 4.26 -27.28
N SER A 506 -14.52 3.64 -28.45
CA SER A 506 -15.63 2.71 -28.67
C SER A 506 -15.52 1.41 -27.87
N GLN A 507 -14.31 1.04 -27.44
CA GLN A 507 -14.02 -0.15 -26.64
C GLN A 507 -14.04 0.13 -25.14
N MET A 508 -14.24 1.38 -24.72
CA MET A 508 -14.13 1.81 -23.33
C MET A 508 -15.43 1.52 -22.54
N PRO A 509 -15.34 1.04 -21.28
CA PRO A 509 -16.51 0.91 -20.41
C PRO A 509 -17.24 2.25 -20.25
N THR A 510 -18.56 2.24 -20.34
CA THR A 510 -19.39 3.46 -20.24
C THR A 510 -19.22 4.19 -18.90
N GLU A 511 -18.91 3.46 -17.83
CA GLU A 511 -18.66 4.01 -16.49
C GLU A 511 -17.42 4.90 -16.41
N PHE A 512 -16.45 4.74 -17.32
CA PHE A 512 -15.23 5.54 -17.32
C PHE A 512 -15.33 6.80 -18.18
N ILE A 513 -16.45 7.00 -18.89
CA ILE A 513 -16.63 8.11 -19.81
C ILE A 513 -16.97 9.38 -19.02
N HIS A 514 -16.09 10.37 -19.11
CA HIS A 514 -16.25 11.69 -18.51
C HIS A 514 -15.73 12.80 -19.43
N ASP A 515 -16.07 14.05 -19.11
CA ASP A 515 -15.75 15.24 -19.91
C ASP A 515 -14.29 15.34 -20.38
N ALA A 516 -13.32 14.98 -19.53
CA ALA A 516 -11.90 15.04 -19.88
C ALA A 516 -11.55 14.14 -21.08
N ILE A 517 -12.23 13.00 -21.21
CA ILE A 517 -12.05 12.06 -22.30
C ILE A 517 -12.71 12.59 -23.57
N HIS A 518 -13.92 13.14 -23.47
CA HIS A 518 -14.59 13.79 -24.61
C HIS A 518 -13.78 14.97 -25.14
N VAL A 519 -13.22 15.80 -24.26
CA VAL A 519 -12.31 16.89 -24.65
C VAL A 519 -11.07 16.36 -25.38
N SER A 520 -10.42 15.33 -24.83
CA SER A 520 -9.24 14.71 -25.45
C SER A 520 -9.56 14.11 -26.82
N LEU A 521 -10.72 13.47 -26.95
CA LEU A 521 -11.19 12.85 -28.19
C LEU A 521 -11.60 13.89 -29.25
N LEU A 522 -12.29 14.96 -28.86
CA LEU A 522 -12.63 16.07 -29.76
C LEU A 522 -11.36 16.79 -30.25
N ASN A 523 -10.36 16.95 -29.38
CA ASN A 523 -9.05 17.47 -29.78
C ASN A 523 -8.36 16.50 -30.77
N ALA A 524 -8.42 15.19 -30.53
CA ALA A 524 -7.90 14.20 -31.46
C ALA A 524 -8.58 14.29 -32.84
N CYS A 525 -9.91 14.42 -32.86
CA CYS A 525 -10.69 14.60 -34.09
C CYS A 525 -10.33 15.92 -34.78
N SER A 526 -10.14 17.01 -34.02
CA SER A 526 -9.69 18.32 -34.50
C SER A 526 -8.34 18.23 -35.20
N HIS A 527 -7.37 17.52 -34.62
CA HIS A 527 -6.03 17.35 -35.18
C HIS A 527 -6.00 16.42 -36.40
N SER A 528 -6.90 15.45 -36.49
CA SER A 528 -6.98 14.49 -37.61
C SER A 528 -8.03 14.84 -38.66
N GLY A 529 -8.77 15.94 -38.52
CA GLY A 529 -9.82 16.37 -39.45
C GLY A 529 -11.08 15.48 -39.47
N LEU A 530 -11.35 14.74 -38.39
CA LEU A 530 -12.47 13.79 -38.28
C LEU A 530 -13.76 14.49 -37.81
N ILE A 531 -14.26 15.44 -38.60
CA ILE A 531 -15.38 16.32 -38.23
C ILE A 531 -16.67 15.53 -37.99
N ASP A 532 -17.00 14.56 -38.85
CA ASP A 532 -18.22 13.76 -38.71
C ASP A 532 -18.24 12.95 -37.39
N GLN A 533 -17.08 12.40 -37.02
CA GLN A 533 -16.93 11.67 -35.76
C GLN A 533 -17.02 12.63 -34.56
N ALA A 534 -16.42 13.81 -34.65
CA ALA A 534 -16.56 14.85 -33.63
C ALA A 534 -18.02 15.25 -33.40
N HIS A 535 -18.82 15.38 -34.47
CA HIS A 535 -20.27 15.61 -34.35
C HIS A 535 -21.00 14.47 -33.66
N ALA A 536 -20.70 13.22 -34.04
CA ALA A 536 -21.31 12.05 -33.41
C ALA A 536 -21.02 12.00 -31.91
N ILE A 537 -19.76 12.24 -31.51
CA ILE A 537 -19.33 12.31 -30.11
C ILE A 537 -20.06 13.45 -29.40
N PHE A 538 -20.03 14.66 -29.94
CA PHE A 538 -20.68 15.83 -29.35
C PHE A 538 -22.19 15.61 -29.12
N LYS A 539 -22.88 14.95 -30.06
CA LYS A 539 -24.30 14.59 -29.92
C LYS A 539 -24.54 13.57 -28.80
N SER A 540 -23.63 12.61 -28.61
CA SER A 540 -23.76 11.56 -27.58
C SER A 540 -23.56 12.06 -26.14
N VAL A 541 -22.88 13.19 -25.94
CA VAL A 541 -22.69 13.79 -24.61
C VAL A 541 -24.01 14.38 -24.09
N GLN A 542 -24.52 13.88 -22.96
CA GLN A 542 -25.76 14.37 -22.34
C GLN A 542 -25.59 15.74 -21.69
N LEU A 543 -24.57 15.91 -20.84
CA LEU A 543 -24.25 17.17 -20.16
C LEU A 543 -22.99 17.76 -20.78
N LYS A 544 -23.17 18.80 -21.60
CA LYS A 544 -22.07 19.45 -22.32
C LYS A 544 -21.52 20.61 -21.49
N THR A 545 -20.30 20.47 -21.01
CA THR A 545 -19.59 21.56 -20.33
C THR A 545 -19.00 22.58 -21.31
N ASP A 546 -18.61 23.73 -20.77
CA ASP A 546 -17.93 24.81 -21.50
C ASP A 546 -16.68 24.31 -22.25
N LYS A 547 -15.94 23.37 -21.65
CA LYS A 547 -14.75 22.74 -22.25
C LYS A 547 -15.11 21.88 -23.47
N ILE A 548 -16.20 21.14 -23.42
CA ILE A 548 -16.66 20.29 -24.54
C ILE A 548 -17.11 21.16 -25.72
N TYR A 549 -17.86 22.23 -25.44
CA TYR A 549 -18.20 23.23 -26.47
C TYR A 549 -16.95 23.89 -27.06
N THR A 550 -15.98 24.28 -26.22
CA THR A 550 -14.72 24.88 -26.68
C THR A 550 -13.95 23.94 -27.61
N SER A 551 -13.80 22.66 -27.26
CA SER A 551 -13.12 21.67 -28.11
C SER A 551 -13.87 21.38 -29.40
N MET A 552 -15.21 21.36 -29.38
CA MET A 552 -16.01 21.21 -30.60
C MET A 552 -15.87 22.43 -31.52
N ILE A 553 -15.90 23.64 -30.96
CA ILE A 553 -15.66 24.87 -31.70
C ILE A 553 -14.27 24.87 -32.31
N ASP A 554 -13.22 24.47 -31.58
CA ASP A 554 -11.86 24.34 -32.14
C ASP A 554 -11.84 23.36 -33.33
N CYS A 555 -12.50 22.20 -33.18
CA CYS A 555 -12.61 21.19 -34.22
C CYS A 555 -13.24 21.75 -35.52
N LEU A 556 -14.42 22.37 -35.41
CA LEU A 556 -15.10 22.99 -36.55
C LEU A 556 -14.31 24.15 -37.16
N SER A 557 -13.70 24.96 -36.29
CA SER A 557 -12.93 26.14 -36.70
C SER A 557 -11.68 25.74 -37.51
N ARG A 558 -11.03 24.63 -37.16
CA ARG A 558 -9.93 24.05 -37.95
C ARG A 558 -10.42 23.35 -39.22
N GLY A 559 -11.59 22.74 -39.18
CA GLY A 559 -12.28 22.20 -40.36
C GLY A 559 -12.82 23.26 -41.32
N SER A 560 -12.62 24.56 -41.04
CA SER A 560 -13.16 25.70 -41.81
C SER A 560 -14.70 25.81 -41.82
N PHE A 561 -15.39 25.13 -40.90
CA PHE A 561 -16.84 25.23 -40.69
C PHE A 561 -17.18 26.39 -39.73
N LEU A 562 -16.71 27.60 -40.08
CA LEU A 562 -16.75 28.77 -39.18
C LEU A 562 -18.18 29.23 -38.83
N ASP A 563 -19.12 29.12 -39.78
CA ASP A 563 -20.50 29.53 -39.55
C ASP A 563 -21.21 28.61 -38.55
N GLU A 564 -20.89 27.32 -38.59
CA GLU A 564 -21.42 26.34 -37.64
C GLU A 564 -20.80 26.52 -36.25
N ALA A 565 -19.49 26.77 -36.20
CA ALA A 565 -18.79 27.10 -34.95
C ALA A 565 -19.37 28.37 -34.29
N GLN A 566 -19.71 29.39 -35.09
CA GLN A 566 -20.38 30.60 -34.59
C GLN A 566 -21.79 30.30 -34.07
N LYS A 567 -22.57 29.46 -34.76
CA LYS A 567 -23.90 29.04 -34.27
C LYS A 567 -23.82 28.33 -32.93
N LEU A 568 -22.84 27.46 -32.71
CA LEU A 568 -22.65 26.79 -31.42
C LEU A 568 -22.36 27.78 -30.27
N ILE A 569 -21.58 28.84 -30.54
CA ILE A 569 -21.36 29.91 -29.55
C ILE A 569 -22.68 30.63 -29.26
N ASP A 570 -23.42 31.00 -30.30
CA ASP A 570 -24.69 31.72 -30.16
C ASP A 570 -25.73 30.87 -29.37
N GLU A 571 -25.81 29.56 -29.63
CA GLU A 571 -26.65 28.61 -28.89
C GLU A 571 -26.25 28.46 -27.42
N PHE A 572 -24.93 28.43 -27.15
CA PHE A 572 -24.41 28.34 -25.79
C PHE A 572 -24.72 29.61 -24.99
N GLU A 573 -24.53 30.79 -25.60
CA GLU A 573 -24.83 32.10 -25.00
C GLU A 573 -26.30 32.25 -24.58
N CYS A 574 -27.24 31.62 -25.30
CA CYS A 574 -28.67 31.68 -24.96
C CYS A 574 -28.98 31.03 -23.60
N HIS A 575 -28.18 30.06 -23.16
CA HIS A 575 -28.48 29.23 -21.99
C HIS A 575 -27.43 29.37 -20.88
N ASN A 576 -26.21 29.79 -21.20
CA ASN A 576 -25.06 29.79 -20.29
C ASN A 576 -24.14 31.00 -20.52
N ALA A 577 -23.35 31.35 -19.50
CA ALA A 577 -22.28 32.33 -19.66
C ALA A 577 -21.10 31.71 -20.43
N PRO A 578 -20.75 32.19 -21.64
CA PRO A 578 -19.68 31.64 -22.46
C PRO A 578 -18.32 31.86 -21.80
N SER A 579 -17.38 30.95 -22.05
CA SER A 579 -15.99 31.11 -21.61
C SER A 579 -15.16 31.80 -22.71
N TRP A 580 -14.22 32.65 -22.32
CA TRP A 580 -13.34 33.34 -23.27
C TRP A 580 -12.56 32.39 -24.23
N PRO A 581 -12.20 31.14 -23.86
CA PRO A 581 -11.55 30.19 -24.77
C PRO A 581 -12.38 29.84 -26.01
N MET A 582 -13.71 29.85 -25.94
CA MET A 582 -14.59 29.56 -27.09
C MET A 582 -14.37 30.56 -28.23
N TYR A 583 -14.33 31.85 -27.89
CA TYR A 583 -14.07 32.92 -28.86
C TYR A 583 -12.65 32.85 -29.41
N MET A 584 -11.67 32.50 -28.58
CA MET A 584 -10.29 32.35 -29.02
C MET A 584 -10.10 31.19 -30.00
N ALA A 585 -10.79 30.07 -29.80
CA ALA A 585 -10.79 28.94 -30.73
C ALA A 585 -11.36 29.34 -32.11
N LEU A 586 -12.51 30.02 -32.13
CA LEU A 586 -13.12 30.50 -33.38
C LEU A 586 -12.26 31.58 -34.06
N LEU A 587 -11.69 32.51 -33.30
CA LEU A 587 -10.80 33.54 -33.83
C LEU A 587 -9.53 32.93 -34.46
N ALA A 588 -8.96 31.90 -33.84
CA ALA A 588 -7.80 31.20 -34.37
C ALA A 588 -8.11 30.47 -35.69
N GLY A 589 -9.26 29.79 -35.79
CA GLY A 589 -9.69 29.17 -37.05
C GLY A 589 -10.05 30.19 -38.13
N ALA A 590 -10.77 31.26 -37.79
CA ALA A 590 -11.10 32.34 -38.72
C ALA A 590 -9.84 33.02 -39.28
N ARG A 591 -8.80 33.21 -38.46
CA ARG A 591 -7.48 33.66 -38.91
C ARG A 591 -6.87 32.72 -39.94
N ASN A 592 -6.89 31.40 -39.68
CA ASN A 592 -6.33 30.40 -40.59
C ASN A 592 -7.08 30.36 -41.92
N ALA A 593 -8.40 30.53 -41.88
CA ALA A 593 -9.27 30.63 -43.06
C ALA A 593 -9.27 32.03 -43.71
N LYS A 594 -8.51 33.00 -43.19
CA LYS A 594 -8.46 34.40 -43.64
C LYS A 594 -9.83 35.10 -43.69
N ASN A 595 -10.73 34.75 -42.78
CA ASN A 595 -12.06 35.34 -42.68
C ASN A 595 -12.06 36.52 -41.68
N ASN A 596 -11.74 37.72 -42.18
CA ASN A 596 -11.64 38.92 -41.34
C ASN A 596 -12.97 39.37 -40.75
N GLN A 597 -14.10 39.08 -41.41
CA GLN A 597 -15.43 39.45 -40.93
C GLN A 597 -15.77 38.72 -39.63
N ILE A 598 -15.56 37.40 -39.59
CA ILE A 598 -15.77 36.59 -38.37
C ILE A 598 -14.73 36.97 -37.31
N SER A 599 -13.45 37.09 -37.69
CA SER A 599 -12.38 37.49 -36.76
C SER A 599 -12.70 38.79 -36.02
N GLN A 600 -13.18 39.83 -36.74
CA GLN A 600 -13.52 41.10 -36.14
C GLN A 600 -14.80 41.04 -35.29
N LYS A 601 -15.83 40.31 -35.75
CA LYS A 601 -17.08 40.10 -34.99
C LYS A 601 -16.81 39.42 -33.64
N VAL A 602 -16.05 38.32 -33.67
CA VAL A 602 -15.69 37.52 -32.48
C VAL A 602 -14.84 38.35 -31.51
N PHE A 603 -13.85 39.08 -32.03
CA PHE A 603 -13.01 39.96 -31.20
C PHE A 603 -13.83 41.05 -30.48
N ASN A 604 -14.71 41.73 -31.20
CA ASN A 604 -15.55 42.78 -30.61
C ASN A 604 -16.50 42.23 -29.54
N ARG A 605 -17.07 41.04 -29.77
CA ARG A 605 -17.94 40.36 -28.80
C ARG A 605 -17.17 39.94 -27.54
N MET A 606 -15.96 39.37 -27.71
CA MET A 606 -15.07 39.03 -26.61
C MET A 606 -14.65 40.25 -25.79
N LYS A 607 -14.29 41.37 -26.43
CA LYS A 607 -13.92 42.63 -25.73
C LYS A 607 -15.08 43.23 -24.94
N LYS A 608 -16.32 43.08 -25.43
CA LYS A 608 -17.53 43.55 -24.74
C LYS A 608 -17.88 42.68 -23.53
N LEU A 609 -17.74 41.36 -23.64
CA LEU A 609 -18.13 40.41 -22.59
C LEU A 609 -17.07 40.24 -21.51
N PHE A 610 -15.78 40.42 -21.84
CA PHE A 610 -14.68 40.20 -20.91
C PHE A 610 -13.73 41.42 -20.78
N PRO A 611 -14.24 42.64 -20.52
CA PRO A 611 -13.43 43.85 -20.54
C PRO A 611 -12.25 43.82 -19.54
N ASP A 612 -12.39 43.08 -18.45
CA ASP A 612 -11.40 43.00 -17.37
C ASP A 612 -10.28 41.99 -17.62
N LEU A 613 -10.40 41.13 -18.65
CA LEU A 613 -9.40 40.09 -18.96
C LEU A 613 -8.26 40.65 -19.83
N THR A 614 -7.24 41.21 -19.17
CA THR A 614 -6.10 41.85 -19.85
C THR A 614 -5.31 40.91 -20.76
N ASP A 615 -4.97 39.70 -20.31
CA ASP A 615 -4.10 38.79 -21.08
C ASP A 615 -4.83 38.13 -22.26
N PRO A 616 -6.05 37.56 -22.09
CA PRO A 616 -6.81 37.01 -23.21
C PRO A 616 -7.15 38.05 -24.29
N ILE A 617 -7.55 39.27 -23.91
CA ILE A 617 -7.81 40.35 -24.88
C ILE A 617 -6.53 40.68 -25.65
N THR A 618 -5.38 40.72 -24.98
CA THR A 618 -4.09 40.98 -25.64
C THR A 618 -3.77 39.88 -26.67
N ALA A 619 -3.99 38.61 -26.31
CA ALA A 619 -3.82 37.49 -27.24
C ALA A 619 -4.79 37.56 -28.43
N ALA A 620 -6.05 37.91 -28.18
CA ALA A 620 -7.06 38.09 -29.22
C ALA A 620 -6.71 39.23 -30.18
N THR A 621 -6.22 40.37 -29.66
CA THR A 621 -5.76 41.51 -30.47
C THR A 621 -4.61 41.11 -31.39
N ILE A 622 -3.66 40.30 -30.89
CA ILE A 622 -2.55 39.78 -31.70
C ILE A 622 -3.06 38.84 -32.80
N LEU A 623 -3.98 37.92 -32.47
CA LEU A 623 -4.57 37.03 -33.47
C LEU A 623 -5.33 37.77 -34.56
N LEU A 624 -6.10 38.80 -34.20
CA LEU A 624 -6.82 39.66 -35.14
C LEU A 624 -5.85 40.44 -36.03
N ALA A 625 -4.80 41.04 -35.45
CA ALA A 625 -3.77 41.74 -36.22
C ALA A 625 -3.06 40.79 -37.21
N ASN A 626 -2.81 39.54 -36.80
CA ASN A 626 -2.25 38.52 -37.68
C ASN A 626 -3.23 38.06 -38.78
N SER A 627 -4.54 38.06 -38.52
CA SER A 627 -5.59 37.80 -39.53
C SER A 627 -5.62 38.89 -40.60
N TYR A 628 -5.58 40.16 -40.20
CA TYR A 628 -5.50 41.28 -41.14
C TYR A 628 -4.21 41.22 -41.97
N ALA A 629 -3.08 40.92 -41.33
CA ALA A 629 -1.80 40.75 -42.03
C ALA A 629 -1.83 39.59 -43.03
N SER A 630 -2.39 38.42 -42.68
CA SER A 630 -2.47 37.25 -43.58
C SER A 630 -3.41 37.44 -44.76
N SER A 631 -4.33 38.40 -44.65
CA SER A 631 -5.30 38.78 -45.67
C SER A 631 -4.87 40.00 -46.52
N GLY A 632 -3.72 40.62 -46.19
CA GLY A 632 -3.17 41.77 -46.93
C GLY A 632 -3.60 43.16 -46.43
N GLU A 633 -4.37 43.26 -45.34
CA GLU A 633 -4.85 44.51 -44.74
C GLU A 633 -3.82 45.09 -43.75
N ILE A 634 -2.66 45.50 -44.27
CA ILE A 634 -1.47 45.89 -43.48
C ILE A 634 -1.73 47.11 -42.56
N ASP A 635 -2.55 48.06 -43.00
CA ASP A 635 -2.86 49.27 -42.22
C ASP A 635 -3.65 48.95 -40.96
N MET A 636 -4.62 48.05 -41.05
CA MET A 636 -5.45 47.61 -39.92
C MET A 636 -4.62 46.80 -38.91
N ALA A 637 -3.74 45.92 -39.41
CA ALA A 637 -2.80 45.18 -38.58
C ALA A 637 -1.83 46.12 -37.84
N SER A 638 -1.32 47.16 -38.52
CA SER A 638 -0.39 48.13 -37.95
C SER A 638 -1.03 48.97 -36.84
N LYS A 639 -2.28 49.40 -37.01
CA LYS A 639 -3.05 50.12 -35.98
C LYS A 639 -3.18 49.31 -34.69
N LEU A 640 -3.61 48.04 -34.79
CA LEU A 640 -3.75 47.16 -33.62
C LEU A 640 -2.42 46.87 -32.92
N ARG A 641 -1.32 46.73 -33.68
CA ARG A 641 0.03 46.55 -33.11
C ARG A 641 0.52 47.80 -32.39
N GLN A 642 0.21 49.00 -32.90
CA GLN A 642 0.54 50.25 -32.22
C GLN A 642 -0.25 50.42 -30.91
N GLU A 643 -1.53 50.03 -30.88
CA GLU A 643 -2.32 50.01 -29.64
C GLU A 643 -1.72 49.07 -28.59
N LEU A 644 -1.25 47.89 -29.00
CA LEU A 644 -0.55 46.94 -28.13
C LEU A 644 0.72 47.55 -27.52
N VAL A 645 1.56 48.21 -28.33
CA VAL A 645 2.79 48.88 -27.87
C VAL A 645 2.49 49.99 -26.87
N LYS A 646 1.47 50.83 -27.15
CA LYS A 646 1.03 51.91 -26.25
C LYS A 646 0.51 51.39 -24.92
N SER A 647 -0.10 50.20 -24.92
CA SER A 647 -0.66 49.58 -23.71
C SER A 647 0.39 48.94 -22.77
N ARG A 648 1.68 48.92 -23.12
CA ARG A 648 2.79 48.24 -22.39
C ARG A 648 2.58 46.75 -22.11
N ARG A 649 1.62 46.09 -22.78
CA ARG A 649 1.31 44.68 -22.60
C ARG A 649 2.33 43.83 -23.37
N LYS A 650 3.22 43.13 -22.67
CA LYS A 650 4.18 42.18 -23.26
C LYS A 650 3.65 40.75 -23.11
N LYS A 651 3.75 39.97 -24.18
CA LYS A 651 3.49 38.51 -24.17
C LYS A 651 4.72 37.77 -23.58
N GLN A 652 4.50 36.64 -22.92
CA GLN A 652 5.51 35.56 -22.90
C GLN A 652 5.59 34.95 -24.31
N VAL A 653 6.78 34.96 -24.91
CA VAL A 653 7.00 34.47 -26.27
C VAL A 653 6.87 32.94 -26.27
N GLY A 654 5.92 32.42 -27.03
CA GLY A 654 5.79 30.97 -27.28
C GLY A 654 6.52 30.66 -28.58
N LEU A 655 7.54 29.80 -28.51
CA LEU A 655 8.36 29.40 -29.65
C LEU A 655 7.68 28.23 -30.38
N SER A 656 7.52 28.31 -31.71
CA SER A 656 7.15 27.15 -32.53
C SER A 656 8.25 26.81 -33.53
N TRP A 657 8.57 25.51 -33.61
CA TRP A 657 9.63 24.96 -34.43
C TRP A 657 9.01 24.19 -35.60
N THR A 658 9.43 24.50 -36.83
CA THR A 658 9.00 23.74 -38.02
C THR A 658 10.23 23.23 -38.75
N LEU A 659 10.25 21.94 -39.09
CA LEU A 659 11.36 21.33 -39.82
C LEU A 659 11.06 21.42 -41.33
N ILE A 660 11.84 22.22 -42.06
CA ILE A 660 11.77 22.28 -43.53
C ILE A 660 13.14 21.91 -44.09
N ASN A 661 13.20 20.85 -44.91
CA ASN A 661 14.42 20.36 -45.56
C ASN A 661 15.60 20.15 -44.60
N GLY A 662 15.33 19.51 -43.45
CA GLY A 662 16.36 19.20 -42.44
C GLY A 662 16.87 20.39 -41.64
N ARG A 663 16.29 21.59 -41.83
CA ARG A 663 16.59 22.77 -41.00
C ARG A 663 15.42 23.07 -40.08
N VAL A 664 15.72 23.26 -38.80
CA VAL A 664 14.78 23.74 -37.79
C VAL A 664 14.60 25.23 -37.99
N ILE A 665 13.41 25.64 -38.42
CA ILE A 665 13.03 27.05 -38.48
C ILE A 665 12.30 27.38 -37.19
N VAL A 666 12.92 28.23 -36.38
CA VAL A 666 12.30 28.83 -35.20
C VAL A 666 11.49 30.01 -35.68
N SER A 667 10.17 29.92 -35.54
CA SER A 667 9.26 31.03 -35.85
C SER A 667 8.83 31.69 -34.55
N LEU A 668 8.95 33.02 -34.52
CA LEU A 668 8.50 33.89 -33.43
C LEU A 668 7.01 34.19 -33.50
#